data_AF-A0A5C3EX37-F1
#
_entry.id   AF-A0A5C3EX37-F1
#
_cell.length_a   1.000
_cell.length_b   1.000
_cell.length_c   1.000
_cell.angle_alpha   90.00
_cell.angle_beta   90.00
_cell.angle_gamma   90.00
#
_symmetry.space_group_name_H-M   'P 1'
#
loop_
_entity.id
_entity.type
_entity.pdbx_description
1 polymer ?
#
loop_
_entity_poly.entity_id
_entity_poly.type
_entity_poly.pdbx_seq_one_letter_code
_entity_poly.pdbx_strand_id
1 'polypeptide(L)'
;MATARRAAKATARLLSDAAAPSSLRCVVTPRRCLSNLAHRKPVPVAQLRLVTAAPQATSPPLLRAYSTAGNSSAAAQPSILQLSEADHGRAIAEVFKERLPPNHPKVFLARLQDGSYHSLSTVIPATAETLEALSFDSPDPAARHAFWLSSAYLLGMAVREVLGERVMLAASPTLNAAGAGGAGFAYEYFLRSTSDRNSGESSSATAASAQSAVITLIESQQGHPSLSEAEIKQIEKRLEKLASSNLKLQRDSVSLSEARELFGGNPFKAEKVEVMAARHGSDLKIPIVRIGDSFADLLPSLEVGSDSDLLIPDSKPIKAVKISDWSAATWTPSDPLSSVAPPATQALTRLRAVSFPSPAQLKAHLAAKEAALASDHRTIGKAQALFLTHDSSPGTPFILPHGMRLARKVERVVRDLYDIHGYDEVQSPQLYRSWLWKKSGHWDNYREDMFASEGYKERSDRRSALAAAAAAGSGSIEGRTSCCSIHDPKDKGKSRETATTAAQQGEADEDADSFGLKPMNCPGHCLIFGSQERSYRDLPIRYAEFSPLHRNEASGSLSGLTRVRRFHQDDAHVFCRPDQVSGEIESMLTMLSSAYETFGFQQFELVLSTRPANFIGSVAEWDAAESDLKRALDGSGRQWTLNEADGAFYGPKIDIRLVDAAGRKHQTATIQLDFQLPQRFDLAYTDESGGKSRPVMIHRAILGSVERFLAILIEQTSGWWPFWLSPRQAIVLPASRDEAVVEYAAKVQRVLSLGFDPTPHPAGPKTTRERPLQRFYIDLVSNSNDKLAKLVRSAQLARYNYILVVGEAERQDGTVNVRMRDDANAPAGIKRLKDEQQRQSEGEGEGEGEGAAPSLQGSVRLEDLRQAFCRLDRRQTW
;
A
#
# COMPACT_ATOMS: atom_id res chain seq x y z
N MET A 1 57.38 14.48 2.98
CA MET A 1 58.35 14.73 1.89
C MET A 1 58.10 13.73 0.75
N ALA A 2 58.79 13.86 -0.38
CA ALA A 2 58.66 13.06 -1.63
C ALA A 2 58.30 11.56 -1.41
N THR A 3 57.44 10.90 -2.20
CA THR A 3 57.22 11.03 -3.66
C THR A 3 55.76 10.69 -4.09
N ALA A 4 54.95 11.70 -4.46
CA ALA A 4 53.69 11.50 -5.21
C ALA A 4 53.30 12.73 -6.07
N ARG A 5 54.29 13.50 -6.55
CA ARG A 5 54.10 14.78 -7.29
C ARG A 5 54.46 14.67 -8.79
N ARG A 6 54.20 13.51 -9.41
CA ARG A 6 54.60 13.17 -10.78
C ARG A 6 53.47 12.56 -11.63
N ALA A 7 52.30 13.22 -11.67
CA ALA A 7 51.23 12.90 -12.65
C ALA A 7 50.39 14.11 -13.11
N ALA A 8 50.73 15.35 -12.71
CA ALA A 8 49.95 16.56 -13.00
C ALA A 8 50.84 17.71 -13.49
N LYS A 9 51.67 17.46 -14.51
CA LYS A 9 52.61 18.46 -15.06
C LYS A 9 52.82 18.33 -16.58
N ALA A 10 51.71 18.36 -17.33
CA ALA A 10 51.74 18.30 -18.80
C ALA A 10 50.60 19.08 -19.51
N THR A 11 50.03 20.12 -18.89
CA THR A 11 49.05 21.01 -19.56
C THR A 11 49.12 22.47 -19.11
N ALA A 12 50.32 22.95 -18.75
CA ALA A 12 50.54 24.32 -18.30
C ALA A 12 51.89 24.87 -18.80
N ARG A 13 51.93 25.27 -20.08
CA ARG A 13 52.75 26.36 -20.65
C ARG A 13 52.55 26.45 -22.16
N LEU A 14 52.09 27.63 -22.60
CA LEU A 14 51.90 28.19 -23.95
C LEU A 14 50.53 28.90 -23.92
N LEU A 15 50.40 30.22 -23.92
CA LEU A 15 51.40 31.30 -24.05
C LEU A 15 51.06 32.44 -23.08
N SER A 16 52.08 33.10 -22.57
CA SER A 16 51.99 34.43 -21.98
C SER A 16 52.88 35.35 -22.81
N ASP A 17 52.30 36.31 -23.51
CA ASP A 17 53.03 37.43 -24.12
C ASP A 17 52.26 38.74 -23.90
N ALA A 18 53.01 39.81 -23.66
CA ALA A 18 52.53 41.19 -23.52
C ALA A 18 52.30 41.83 -24.92
N ALA A 19 51.71 43.01 -25.10
CA ALA A 19 51.47 44.14 -24.20
C ALA A 19 50.26 45.01 -24.62
N ALA A 20 49.95 46.03 -23.82
CA ALA A 20 48.91 47.07 -24.01
C ALA A 20 49.36 48.19 -25.02
N PRO A 21 48.68 49.36 -25.24
CA PRO A 21 47.54 49.96 -24.51
C PRO A 21 46.50 50.84 -25.28
N SER A 22 45.57 51.42 -24.49
CA SER A 22 44.99 52.80 -24.58
C SER A 22 43.63 53.10 -25.26
N SER A 23 42.72 53.71 -24.46
CA SER A 23 41.55 54.57 -24.84
C SER A 23 40.38 53.89 -25.61
N LEU A 24 39.10 54.32 -25.55
CA LEU A 24 38.44 55.54 -25.05
C LEU A 24 37.04 55.20 -24.43
N ARG A 25 36.22 56.21 -24.08
CA ARG A 25 35.07 56.14 -23.13
C ARG A 25 33.67 55.87 -23.74
N CYS A 26 32.71 55.54 -22.84
CA CYS A 26 31.26 55.84 -22.88
C CYS A 26 30.36 54.99 -23.82
N VAL A 27 29.09 54.63 -23.54
CA VAL A 27 28.17 54.72 -22.36
C VAL A 27 27.38 53.35 -22.32
N VAL A 28 26.76 52.85 -21.24
CA VAL A 28 25.39 53.17 -20.75
C VAL A 28 25.20 52.60 -19.32
N THR A 29 24.53 53.39 -18.50
CA THR A 29 24.20 53.31 -17.07
C THR A 29 23.67 51.98 -16.47
N PRO A 30 24.01 51.72 -15.19
CA PRO A 30 23.07 51.21 -14.18
C PRO A 30 22.50 52.37 -13.33
N ARG A 31 21.16 52.48 -13.23
CA ARG A 31 20.50 53.26 -12.15
C ARG A 31 20.09 52.25 -11.06
N ARG A 32 20.59 52.31 -9.82
CA ARG A 32 20.38 53.32 -8.74
C ARG A 32 18.89 53.40 -8.32
N CYS A 33 18.53 53.41 -7.02
CA CYS A 33 19.30 53.73 -5.82
C CYS A 33 19.08 52.76 -4.64
N LEU A 34 20.15 52.46 -3.90
CA LEU A 34 20.11 52.50 -2.44
C LEU A 34 20.35 53.97 -2.01
N SER A 35 19.65 54.44 -0.99
CA SER A 35 20.02 55.66 -0.27
C SER A 35 19.54 55.63 1.18
N ASN A 36 20.47 55.96 2.08
CA ASN A 36 20.28 56.37 3.47
C ASN A 36 19.99 55.28 4.51
N LEU A 37 21.07 54.72 5.08
CA LEU A 37 21.12 54.52 6.53
C LEU A 37 21.06 55.89 7.22
N ALA A 38 20.09 56.10 8.13
CA ALA A 38 20.32 56.59 9.50
C ALA A 38 18.98 56.87 10.22
N HIS A 39 18.94 56.53 11.50
CA HIS A 39 17.90 56.92 12.48
C HIS A 39 16.45 56.45 12.24
N ARG A 40 16.10 55.31 12.84
CA ARG A 40 14.92 55.20 13.74
C ARG A 40 15.11 54.04 14.73
N LYS A 41 14.50 54.20 15.91
CA LYS A 41 14.58 53.27 17.06
C LYS A 41 13.89 51.92 16.76
N PRO A 42 14.23 50.83 17.46
CA PRO A 42 13.43 49.61 17.39
C PRO A 42 12.02 49.88 17.93
N VAL A 43 11.02 49.44 17.18
CA VAL A 43 9.60 49.42 17.57
C VAL A 43 9.17 47.94 17.55
N PRO A 44 8.33 47.48 18.50
CA PRO A 44 8.34 46.07 18.89
C PRO A 44 7.74 45.11 17.87
N VAL A 45 8.03 43.82 18.07
CA VAL A 45 7.29 42.69 17.50
C VAL A 45 5.79 42.92 17.71
N ALA A 46 5.07 43.20 16.63
CA ALA A 46 3.63 43.31 16.67
C ALA A 46 3.05 41.90 16.90
N GLN A 47 2.46 41.68 18.07
CA GLN A 47 1.62 40.52 18.31
C GLN A 47 0.50 40.51 17.28
N LEU A 48 0.55 39.56 16.34
CA LEU A 48 -0.59 39.18 15.53
C LEU A 48 -1.61 38.50 16.46
N ARG A 49 -2.43 39.33 17.12
CA ARG A 49 -3.64 38.89 17.80
C ARG A 49 -4.58 38.30 16.76
N LEU A 50 -4.54 36.97 16.60
CA LEU A 50 -5.67 36.21 16.07
C LEU A 50 -6.87 36.51 16.96
N VAL A 51 -7.85 37.24 16.41
CA VAL A 51 -9.11 37.51 17.09
C VAL A 51 -9.88 36.19 17.19
N THR A 52 -9.91 35.62 18.38
CA THR A 52 -10.66 34.40 18.69
C THR A 52 -12.15 34.68 18.71
N ALA A 53 -12.77 34.70 17.53
CA ALA A 53 -14.21 34.57 17.37
C ALA A 53 -14.52 33.10 17.07
N ALA A 54 -14.72 32.30 18.12
CA ALA A 54 -15.07 30.89 17.98
C ALA A 54 -16.53 30.74 17.52
N PRO A 55 -16.81 30.12 16.36
CA PRO A 55 -18.11 29.50 16.15
C PRO A 55 -18.15 28.22 17.00
N GLN A 56 -19.13 28.10 17.89
CA GLN A 56 -19.41 26.82 18.56
C GLN A 56 -19.92 25.81 17.53
N ALA A 57 -18.98 25.06 16.92
CA ALA A 57 -19.30 23.99 16.00
C ALA A 57 -19.82 22.78 16.79
N THR A 58 -21.14 22.67 16.91
CA THR A 58 -21.82 21.47 17.42
C THR A 58 -21.44 20.25 16.57
N SER A 59 -20.91 19.22 17.21
CA SER A 59 -20.41 18.00 16.57
C SER A 59 -21.48 17.28 15.74
N PRO A 60 -21.25 16.98 14.45
CA PRO A 60 -22.07 16.04 13.70
C PRO A 60 -21.57 14.59 13.92
N PRO A 61 -22.45 13.62 14.23
CA PRO A 61 -22.06 12.22 14.33
C PRO A 61 -21.95 11.59 12.93
N LEU A 62 -20.76 11.12 12.54
CA LEU A 62 -20.53 10.49 11.23
C LEU A 62 -19.80 9.14 11.30
N LEU A 63 -20.49 8.15 11.86
CA LEU A 63 -20.33 6.74 11.46
C LEU A 63 -21.46 6.40 10.47
N ARG A 64 -21.31 6.78 9.20
CA ARG A 64 -22.35 6.51 8.17
C ARG A 64 -21.82 6.26 6.75
N ALA A 65 -20.89 5.33 6.62
CA ALA A 65 -20.44 4.79 5.32
C ALA A 65 -21.36 3.67 4.76
N TYR A 66 -22.68 3.78 4.95
CA TYR A 66 -23.71 3.00 4.25
C TYR A 66 -25.03 3.79 4.21
N SER A 67 -25.06 4.86 3.40
CA SER A 67 -26.30 5.56 3.06
C SER A 67 -26.13 6.31 1.73
N THR A 68 -26.54 5.69 0.62
CA THR A 68 -26.75 6.41 -0.65
C THR A 68 -28.10 7.11 -0.60
N ALA A 69 -28.12 8.41 -0.92
CA ALA A 69 -29.34 9.21 -0.90
C ALA A 69 -30.39 8.67 -1.90
N GLY A 70 -31.63 8.48 -1.43
CA GLY A 70 -32.73 7.98 -2.25
C GLY A 70 -34.04 7.84 -1.46
N ASN A 71 -34.81 8.93 -1.42
CA ASN A 71 -36.12 9.10 -0.75
C ASN A 71 -36.19 9.05 0.78
N SER A 72 -36.94 10.01 1.31
CA SER A 72 -37.19 10.28 2.72
C SER A 72 -38.45 9.60 3.24
N SER A 73 -38.35 8.83 4.33
CA SER A 73 -39.42 8.71 5.33
C SER A 73 -38.87 8.25 6.69
N ALA A 74 -39.45 8.79 7.77
CA ALA A 74 -39.17 8.51 9.19
C ALA A 74 -37.76 8.82 9.71
N ALA A 75 -37.70 9.66 10.76
CA ALA A 75 -36.53 9.76 11.62
C ALA A 75 -36.35 8.44 12.39
N ALA A 76 -35.12 7.94 12.47
CA ALA A 76 -34.82 6.73 13.24
C ALA A 76 -35.08 6.99 14.73
N GLN A 77 -35.97 6.19 15.32
CA GLN A 77 -36.21 6.20 16.77
C GLN A 77 -34.96 5.66 17.51
N PRO A 78 -34.76 6.01 18.79
CA PRO A 78 -33.59 5.54 19.53
C PRO A 78 -33.61 4.02 19.69
N SER A 79 -32.63 3.34 19.09
CA SER A 79 -32.37 1.92 19.30
C SER A 79 -31.88 1.60 20.73
N ILE A 80 -31.56 2.62 21.53
CA ILE A 80 -31.06 2.50 22.91
C ILE A 80 -32.21 2.81 23.88
N LEU A 81 -32.54 1.83 24.72
CA LEU A 81 -33.48 1.97 25.83
C LEU A 81 -32.72 2.27 27.12
N GLN A 82 -33.26 3.19 27.92
CA GLN A 82 -32.87 3.39 29.32
C GLN A 82 -33.63 2.38 30.20
N LEU A 83 -32.90 1.59 30.98
CA LEU A 83 -33.42 0.57 31.88
C LEU A 83 -33.78 1.18 33.24
N SER A 84 -34.74 0.53 33.91
CA SER A 84 -35.19 0.84 35.26
C SER A 84 -35.08 -0.41 36.14
N GLU A 85 -35.20 -0.26 37.47
CA GLU A 85 -35.23 -1.40 38.40
C GLU A 85 -36.33 -2.44 38.05
N ALA A 86 -37.39 -2.01 37.36
CA ALA A 86 -38.47 -2.89 36.89
C ALA A 86 -38.13 -3.66 35.60
N ASP A 87 -37.07 -3.29 34.88
CA ASP A 87 -36.56 -4.03 33.72
C ASP A 87 -35.55 -5.12 34.13
N HIS A 88 -34.91 -4.99 35.29
CA HIS A 88 -33.94 -5.96 35.81
C HIS A 88 -34.61 -7.29 36.16
N GLY A 89 -33.92 -8.40 35.91
CA GLY A 89 -34.48 -9.75 36.13
C GLY A 89 -35.48 -10.21 35.06
N ARG A 90 -35.86 -9.36 34.09
CA ARG A 90 -36.67 -9.73 32.93
C ARG A 90 -35.80 -10.20 31.76
N ALA A 91 -36.38 -10.98 30.85
CA ALA A 91 -35.70 -11.34 29.61
C ALA A 91 -35.67 -10.17 28.61
N ILE A 92 -34.55 -9.97 27.91
CA ILE A 92 -34.35 -8.91 26.91
C ILE A 92 -35.47 -8.91 25.85
N ALA A 93 -35.91 -10.09 25.40
CA ALA A 93 -37.01 -10.26 24.45
C ALA A 93 -38.33 -9.63 24.91
N GLU A 94 -38.62 -9.65 26.21
CA GLU A 94 -39.87 -9.11 26.77
C GLU A 94 -39.83 -7.58 26.79
N VAL A 95 -38.73 -7.01 27.28
CA VAL A 95 -38.52 -5.55 27.34
C VAL A 95 -38.53 -4.95 25.94
N PHE A 96 -37.89 -5.59 24.96
CA PHE A 96 -37.96 -5.16 23.57
C PHE A 96 -39.37 -5.29 22.96
N LYS A 97 -40.11 -6.36 23.26
CA LYS A 97 -41.49 -6.54 22.76
C LYS A 97 -42.46 -5.49 23.33
N GLU A 98 -42.21 -5.01 24.55
CA GLU A 98 -43.03 -4.00 25.22
C GLU A 98 -42.66 -2.57 24.81
N ARG A 99 -41.36 -2.26 24.72
CA ARG A 99 -40.86 -0.87 24.65
C ARG A 99 -40.39 -0.41 23.28
N LEU A 100 -40.13 -1.31 22.32
CA LEU A 100 -39.81 -0.91 20.94
C LEU A 100 -41.10 -0.60 20.16
N PRO A 101 -41.07 0.36 19.21
CA PRO A 101 -42.24 0.70 18.41
C PRO A 101 -42.71 -0.49 17.56
N PRO A 102 -44.01 -0.61 17.22
CA PRO A 102 -44.54 -1.71 16.39
C PRO A 102 -43.87 -1.85 15.01
N ASN A 103 -43.27 -0.76 14.50
CA ASN A 103 -42.57 -0.69 13.22
C ASN A 103 -41.04 -0.83 13.36
N HIS A 104 -40.51 -1.22 14.52
CA HIS A 104 -39.06 -1.41 14.69
C HIS A 104 -38.53 -2.53 13.78
N PRO A 105 -37.35 -2.37 13.16
CA PRO A 105 -36.65 -3.48 12.51
C PRO A 105 -36.51 -4.69 13.43
N LYS A 106 -36.59 -5.91 12.88
CA LYS A 106 -36.49 -7.12 13.71
C LYS A 106 -35.12 -7.23 14.38
N VAL A 107 -35.16 -7.22 15.70
CA VAL A 107 -34.02 -7.35 16.60
C VAL A 107 -33.66 -8.83 16.77
N PHE A 108 -32.38 -9.14 16.93
CA PHE A 108 -31.90 -10.50 17.22
C PHE A 108 -30.77 -10.55 18.25
N LEU A 109 -30.12 -9.41 18.51
CA LEU A 109 -29.03 -9.25 19.45
C LEU A 109 -29.27 -7.97 20.26
N ALA A 110 -28.76 -7.93 21.48
CA ALA A 110 -28.73 -6.73 22.30
C ALA A 110 -27.30 -6.37 22.68
N ARG A 111 -27.05 -5.09 22.97
CA ARG A 111 -25.79 -4.62 23.56
C ARG A 111 -26.06 -3.84 24.85
N LEU A 112 -25.29 -4.12 25.89
CA LEU A 112 -25.33 -3.38 27.16
C LEU A 112 -24.31 -2.23 27.17
N GLN A 113 -24.41 -1.33 28.15
CA GLN A 113 -23.54 -0.16 28.30
C GLN A 113 -22.04 -0.47 28.45
N ASP A 114 -21.71 -1.66 28.96
CA ASP A 114 -20.34 -2.19 29.10
C ASP A 114 -19.76 -2.68 27.76
N GLY A 115 -20.54 -2.63 26.68
CA GLY A 115 -20.19 -3.10 25.35
C GLY A 115 -20.51 -4.57 25.10
N SER A 116 -20.93 -5.34 26.10
CA SER A 116 -21.18 -6.77 25.98
C SER A 116 -22.44 -7.09 25.17
N TYR A 117 -22.39 -8.17 24.38
CA TYR A 117 -23.47 -8.57 23.48
C TYR A 117 -24.26 -9.77 24.01
N HIS A 118 -25.59 -9.67 23.99
CA HIS A 118 -26.48 -10.63 24.64
C HIS A 118 -27.58 -11.15 23.71
N SER A 119 -27.89 -12.44 23.86
CA SER A 119 -29.05 -13.07 23.22
C SER A 119 -30.35 -12.48 23.76
N LEU A 120 -31.43 -12.52 22.96
CA LEU A 120 -32.74 -12.01 23.44
C LEU A 120 -33.33 -12.84 24.60
N SER A 121 -32.87 -14.08 24.78
CA SER A 121 -33.23 -14.94 25.92
C SER A 121 -32.48 -14.60 27.21
N THR A 122 -31.45 -13.74 27.15
CA THR A 122 -30.67 -13.39 28.34
C THR A 122 -31.51 -12.52 29.29
N VAL A 123 -31.33 -12.74 30.59
CA VAL A 123 -31.95 -11.95 31.66
C VAL A 123 -31.13 -10.67 31.88
N ILE A 124 -31.79 -9.53 31.99
CA ILE A 124 -31.14 -8.22 32.18
C ILE A 124 -30.55 -8.14 33.59
N PRO A 125 -29.23 -7.91 33.75
CA PRO A 125 -28.59 -7.81 35.05
C PRO A 125 -28.93 -6.49 35.76
N ALA A 126 -28.94 -6.50 37.09
CA ALA A 126 -29.28 -5.32 37.91
C ALA A 126 -28.30 -4.14 37.78
N THR A 127 -27.13 -4.36 37.18
CA THR A 127 -26.10 -3.34 36.93
C THR A 127 -26.24 -2.65 35.56
N ALA A 128 -27.22 -3.03 34.73
CA ALA A 128 -27.42 -2.43 33.42
C ALA A 128 -28.37 -1.22 33.49
N GLU A 129 -27.91 -0.08 32.98
CA GLU A 129 -28.65 1.19 32.85
C GLU A 129 -29.12 1.41 31.40
N THR A 130 -28.38 0.90 30.40
CA THR A 130 -28.79 0.98 28.98
C THR A 130 -28.76 -0.35 28.23
N LEU A 131 -29.70 -0.50 27.30
CA LEU A 131 -29.91 -1.67 26.46
C LEU A 131 -30.18 -1.26 25.01
N GLU A 132 -29.27 -1.59 24.10
CA GLU A 132 -29.40 -1.30 22.67
C GLU A 132 -29.93 -2.49 21.87
N ALA A 133 -30.91 -2.23 21.01
CA ALA A 133 -31.56 -3.19 20.13
C ALA A 133 -30.85 -3.29 18.77
N LEU A 134 -30.19 -4.41 18.50
CA LEU A 134 -29.48 -4.66 17.24
C LEU A 134 -30.29 -5.53 16.28
N SER A 135 -30.67 -4.95 15.14
CA SER A 135 -31.39 -5.60 14.05
C SER A 135 -30.48 -6.21 12.99
N PHE A 136 -31.04 -7.07 12.13
CA PHE A 136 -30.28 -7.76 11.07
C PHE A 136 -29.60 -6.84 10.04
N ASP A 137 -30.05 -5.60 9.94
CA ASP A 137 -29.51 -4.53 9.09
C ASP A 137 -28.61 -3.54 9.84
N SER A 138 -28.34 -3.79 11.14
CA SER A 138 -27.48 -2.94 11.96
C SER A 138 -26.06 -2.83 11.38
N PRO A 139 -25.44 -1.63 11.37
CA PRO A 139 -24.04 -1.44 10.99
C PRO A 139 -23.06 -1.92 12.08
N ASP A 140 -23.55 -2.34 13.24
CA ASP A 140 -22.75 -2.82 14.35
C ASP A 140 -21.82 -3.99 13.92
N PRO A 141 -20.53 -4.02 14.34
CA PRO A 141 -19.59 -5.07 13.96
C PRO A 141 -20.01 -6.47 14.40
N ALA A 142 -20.51 -6.66 15.62
CA ALA A 142 -20.89 -7.97 16.14
C ALA A 142 -22.21 -8.46 15.53
N ALA A 143 -23.16 -7.55 15.30
CA ALA A 143 -24.39 -7.90 14.57
C ALA A 143 -24.10 -8.37 13.13
N ARG A 144 -23.21 -7.66 12.41
CA ARG A 144 -22.75 -8.10 11.08
C ARG A 144 -21.94 -9.39 11.12
N HIS A 145 -21.09 -9.55 12.14
CA HIS A 145 -20.33 -10.78 12.38
C HIS A 145 -21.27 -11.98 12.48
N ALA A 146 -22.28 -11.90 13.35
CA ALA A 146 -23.25 -12.97 13.57
C ALA A 146 -24.03 -13.34 12.31
N PHE A 147 -24.49 -12.32 11.56
CA PHE A 147 -25.24 -12.51 10.31
C PHE A 147 -24.42 -13.21 9.23
N TRP A 148 -23.15 -12.80 9.02
CA TRP A 148 -22.28 -13.42 8.03
C TRP A 148 -21.68 -14.76 8.47
N LEU A 149 -21.38 -14.95 9.76
CA LEU A 149 -20.95 -16.24 10.31
C LEU A 149 -22.03 -17.31 10.07
N SER A 150 -23.27 -16.97 10.39
CA SER A 150 -24.44 -17.81 10.13
C SER A 150 -24.64 -18.10 8.63
N SER A 151 -24.46 -17.09 7.78
CA SER A 151 -24.54 -17.25 6.32
C SER A 151 -23.44 -18.17 5.75
N ALA A 152 -22.26 -18.16 6.37
CA ALA A 152 -21.13 -19.00 5.96
C ALA A 152 -21.35 -20.48 6.25
N TYR A 153 -21.94 -20.83 7.40
CA TYR A 153 -22.30 -22.22 7.66
C TYR A 153 -23.34 -22.76 6.67
N LEU A 154 -24.29 -21.92 6.22
CA LEU A 154 -25.20 -22.29 5.13
C LEU A 154 -24.46 -22.49 3.79
N LEU A 155 -23.37 -21.76 3.53
CA LEU A 155 -22.51 -22.00 2.36
C LEU A 155 -21.75 -23.32 2.49
N GLY A 156 -21.18 -23.65 3.67
CA GLY A 156 -20.55 -24.94 3.92
C GLY A 156 -21.53 -26.11 3.72
N MET A 157 -22.76 -25.97 4.21
CA MET A 157 -23.85 -26.92 3.98
C MET A 157 -24.19 -27.05 2.48
N ALA A 158 -24.39 -25.94 1.76
CA ALA A 158 -24.67 -25.94 0.32
C ALA A 158 -23.56 -26.62 -0.50
N VAL A 159 -22.30 -26.36 -0.16
CA VAL A 159 -21.12 -26.97 -0.79
C VAL A 159 -21.11 -28.49 -0.54
N ARG A 160 -21.32 -28.94 0.70
CA ARG A 160 -21.40 -30.36 1.05
C ARG A 160 -22.54 -31.08 0.34
N GLU A 161 -23.72 -30.48 0.26
CA GLU A 161 -24.90 -31.08 -0.37
C GLU A 161 -24.81 -31.16 -1.91
N VAL A 162 -24.09 -30.24 -2.57
CA VAL A 162 -23.93 -30.25 -4.03
C VAL A 162 -22.76 -31.14 -4.48
N LEU A 163 -21.66 -31.17 -3.72
CA LEU A 163 -20.45 -31.91 -4.12
C LEU A 163 -20.31 -33.29 -3.47
N GLY A 164 -21.04 -33.56 -2.38
CA GLY A 164 -21.01 -34.84 -1.67
C GLY A 164 -19.61 -35.21 -1.18
N GLU A 165 -19.22 -36.47 -1.35
CA GLU A 165 -17.92 -37.01 -0.90
C GLU A 165 -16.69 -36.42 -1.62
N ARG A 166 -16.90 -35.64 -2.70
CA ARG A 166 -15.79 -34.93 -3.38
C ARG A 166 -15.24 -33.78 -2.53
N VAL A 167 -15.95 -33.31 -1.50
CA VAL A 167 -15.54 -32.16 -0.71
C VAL A 167 -15.34 -32.49 0.77
N MET A 168 -14.24 -31.99 1.34
CA MET A 168 -13.99 -32.00 2.78
C MET A 168 -13.91 -30.56 3.26
N LEU A 169 -14.85 -30.16 4.12
CA LEU A 169 -14.90 -28.82 4.71
C LEU A 169 -13.72 -28.66 5.67
N ALA A 170 -12.85 -27.68 5.43
CA ALA A 170 -11.55 -27.61 6.10
C ALA A 170 -11.56 -26.60 7.26
N ALA A 171 -11.54 -25.31 6.94
CA ALA A 171 -11.52 -24.27 7.95
C ALA A 171 -12.90 -24.02 8.60
N SER A 172 -12.91 -23.17 9.61
CA SER A 172 -14.14 -22.52 10.09
C SER A 172 -14.45 -21.34 9.16
N PRO A 173 -15.68 -20.81 9.12
CA PRO A 173 -16.00 -19.59 8.39
C PRO A 173 -14.98 -18.46 8.56
N THR A 174 -14.59 -17.83 7.45
CA THR A 174 -13.75 -16.63 7.48
C THR A 174 -14.59 -15.41 7.09
N LEU A 175 -14.57 -14.36 7.90
CA LEU A 175 -15.25 -13.10 7.61
C LEU A 175 -14.26 -12.08 7.05
N ASN A 176 -14.61 -11.47 5.94
CA ASN A 176 -13.84 -10.40 5.33
C ASN A 176 -14.49 -9.07 5.73
N ALA A 177 -13.99 -8.42 6.78
CA ALA A 177 -14.52 -7.13 7.24
C ALA A 177 -14.06 -5.95 6.36
N ALA A 178 -12.82 -6.00 5.84
CA ALA A 178 -12.29 -5.07 4.85
C ALA A 178 -11.18 -5.75 4.02
N GLY A 179 -11.19 -5.56 2.70
CA GLY A 179 -10.20 -6.14 1.79
C GLY A 179 -10.65 -6.07 0.32
N ALA A 180 -9.72 -6.32 -0.61
CA ALA A 180 -9.91 -6.09 -2.05
C ALA A 180 -11.01 -6.94 -2.74
N GLY A 181 -11.63 -7.91 -2.05
CA GLY A 181 -12.77 -8.69 -2.54
C GLY A 181 -14.16 -8.10 -2.21
N GLY A 182 -14.22 -7.13 -1.28
CA GLY A 182 -15.46 -6.62 -0.67
C GLY A 182 -15.79 -7.31 0.66
N ALA A 183 -16.68 -6.69 1.44
CA ALA A 183 -17.09 -7.21 2.74
C ALA A 183 -18.07 -8.38 2.60
N GLY A 184 -17.90 -9.44 3.41
CA GLY A 184 -18.69 -10.68 3.32
C GLY A 184 -18.06 -11.85 4.08
N PHE A 185 -18.33 -13.07 3.63
CA PHE A 185 -17.86 -14.32 4.24
C PHE A 185 -17.26 -15.27 3.22
N ALA A 186 -16.52 -16.27 3.69
CA ALA A 186 -16.00 -17.34 2.86
C ALA A 186 -15.89 -18.65 3.63
N TYR A 187 -15.94 -19.75 2.89
CA TYR A 187 -15.75 -21.09 3.42
C TYR A 187 -14.61 -21.79 2.67
N GLU A 188 -13.73 -22.48 3.40
CA GLU A 188 -12.61 -23.24 2.83
C GLU A 188 -12.86 -24.73 2.83
N TYR A 189 -12.49 -25.38 1.72
CA TYR A 189 -12.61 -26.81 1.56
C TYR A 189 -11.48 -27.40 0.73
N PHE A 190 -11.22 -28.67 0.96
CA PHE A 190 -10.42 -29.53 0.11
C PHE A 190 -11.34 -30.21 -0.91
N LEU A 191 -10.98 -30.17 -2.19
CA LEU A 191 -11.73 -30.77 -3.29
C LEU A 191 -10.95 -31.97 -3.83
N ARG A 192 -11.51 -33.18 -3.77
CA ARG A 192 -10.89 -34.40 -4.30
C ARG A 192 -10.99 -34.47 -5.83
N SER A 193 -10.01 -35.10 -6.48
CA SER A 193 -10.12 -35.42 -7.90
C SER A 193 -11.24 -36.44 -8.13
N THR A 194 -11.85 -36.43 -9.32
CA THR A 194 -12.87 -37.42 -9.70
C THR A 194 -12.30 -38.84 -9.88
N SER A 195 -10.98 -38.97 -10.01
CA SER A 195 -10.26 -40.25 -10.01
C SER A 195 -10.12 -40.89 -8.63
N ASP A 196 -10.13 -40.08 -7.58
CA ASP A 196 -9.65 -40.49 -6.25
C ASP A 196 -10.81 -41.05 -5.41
N ARG A 197 -11.31 -42.21 -5.84
CA ARG A 197 -12.27 -43.00 -5.07
C ARG A 197 -11.54 -44.03 -4.22
N ASN A 198 -11.62 -43.84 -2.90
CA ASN A 198 -11.05 -44.66 -1.82
C ASN A 198 -9.51 -44.72 -1.74
N SER A 199 -8.93 -43.81 -0.96
CA SER A 199 -7.85 -44.14 -0.02
C SER A 199 -8.47 -44.33 1.37
N GLY A 200 -8.09 -45.40 2.07
CA GLY A 200 -8.79 -45.87 3.27
C GLY A 200 -8.70 -44.91 4.47
N GLU A 201 -9.76 -44.90 5.28
CA GLU A 201 -9.83 -44.12 6.52
C GLU A 201 -8.91 -44.72 7.59
N SER A 202 -7.96 -43.90 8.07
CA SER A 202 -7.10 -44.20 9.21
C SER A 202 -7.60 -43.42 10.42
N SER A 203 -8.17 -44.12 11.40
CA SER A 203 -8.58 -43.51 12.68
C SER A 203 -7.35 -43.12 13.51
N SER A 204 -7.07 -41.82 13.55
CA SER A 204 -5.95 -41.24 14.30
C SER A 204 -6.33 -40.98 15.76
N ALA A 205 -5.42 -41.27 16.70
CA ALA A 205 -5.66 -41.19 18.15
C ALA A 205 -4.96 -40.03 18.88
N THR A 206 -4.29 -39.11 18.16
CA THR A 206 -3.58 -37.94 18.73
C THR A 206 -3.60 -36.73 17.79
N ALA A 207 -3.34 -35.53 18.32
CA ALA A 207 -3.23 -34.30 17.52
C ALA A 207 -2.11 -34.35 16.46
N ALA A 208 -0.93 -34.88 16.83
CA ALA A 208 0.19 -35.02 15.89
C ALA A 208 -0.15 -35.99 14.74
N SER A 209 -0.80 -37.13 15.03
CA SER A 209 -1.24 -38.06 13.98
C SER A 209 -2.35 -37.46 13.10
N ALA A 210 -3.20 -36.58 13.65
CA ALA A 210 -4.21 -35.88 12.86
C ALA A 210 -3.59 -34.84 11.91
N GLN A 211 -2.56 -34.09 12.35
CA GLN A 211 -1.79 -33.19 11.48
C GLN A 211 -1.08 -33.95 10.35
N SER A 212 -0.42 -35.08 10.66
CA SER A 212 0.19 -35.94 9.64
C SER A 212 -0.82 -36.51 8.65
N ALA A 213 -2.04 -36.85 9.09
CA ALA A 213 -3.11 -37.32 8.20
C ALA A 213 -3.59 -36.24 7.23
N VAL A 214 -3.71 -34.97 7.68
CA VAL A 214 -4.03 -33.84 6.80
C VAL A 214 -2.93 -33.62 5.77
N ILE A 215 -1.66 -33.63 6.17
CA ILE A 215 -0.53 -33.45 5.25
C ILE A 215 -0.49 -34.58 4.23
N THR A 216 -0.62 -35.83 4.67
CA THR A 216 -0.64 -37.01 3.78
C THR A 216 -1.79 -36.92 2.77
N LEU A 217 -2.98 -36.47 3.17
CA LEU A 217 -4.11 -36.24 2.28
C LEU A 217 -3.79 -35.19 1.21
N ILE A 218 -3.18 -34.07 1.61
CA ILE A 218 -2.80 -32.97 0.71
C ILE A 218 -1.71 -33.41 -0.28
N GLU A 219 -0.66 -34.08 0.20
CA GLU A 219 0.46 -34.53 -0.62
C GLU A 219 0.08 -35.70 -1.56
N SER A 220 -0.91 -36.50 -1.19
CA SER A 220 -1.44 -37.57 -2.07
C SER A 220 -2.20 -37.05 -3.29
N GLN A 221 -2.59 -35.77 -3.30
CA GLN A 221 -3.44 -35.22 -4.34
C GLN A 221 -2.67 -34.94 -5.65
N GLN A 222 -3.12 -35.57 -6.74
CA GLN A 222 -2.59 -35.28 -8.07
C GLN A 222 -3.37 -34.16 -8.77
N GLY A 223 -2.70 -33.02 -8.95
CA GLY A 223 -3.25 -31.84 -9.62
C GLY A 223 -4.16 -30.98 -8.73
N HIS A 224 -4.55 -29.80 -9.23
CA HIS A 224 -5.43 -28.88 -8.51
C HIS A 224 -6.83 -28.90 -9.14
N PRO A 225 -7.78 -29.73 -8.65
CA PRO A 225 -9.15 -29.72 -9.15
C PRO A 225 -9.83 -28.39 -8.79
N SER A 226 -10.65 -27.89 -9.70
CA SER A 226 -11.39 -26.64 -9.56
C SER A 226 -12.88 -26.86 -9.83
N LEU A 227 -13.74 -26.02 -9.24
CA LEU A 227 -15.16 -26.02 -9.57
C LEU A 227 -15.41 -25.44 -10.96
N SER A 228 -16.32 -26.08 -11.71
CA SER A 228 -16.89 -25.50 -12.93
C SER A 228 -17.89 -24.38 -12.60
N GLU A 229 -18.13 -23.47 -13.56
CA GLU A 229 -19.20 -22.48 -13.43
C GLU A 229 -20.58 -23.10 -13.18
N ALA A 230 -20.81 -24.33 -13.67
CA ALA A 230 -22.07 -25.04 -13.47
C ALA A 230 -22.23 -25.48 -12.01
N GLU A 231 -21.19 -26.04 -11.39
CA GLU A 231 -21.17 -26.39 -9.96
C GLU A 231 -21.34 -25.13 -9.09
N ILE A 232 -20.67 -24.02 -9.42
CA ILE A 232 -20.82 -22.75 -8.71
C ILE A 232 -22.27 -22.24 -8.76
N LYS A 233 -22.92 -22.27 -9.92
CA LYS A 233 -24.34 -21.91 -10.09
C LYS A 233 -25.28 -22.85 -9.32
N GLN A 234 -24.93 -24.14 -9.18
CA GLN A 234 -25.69 -25.09 -8.36
C GLN A 234 -25.54 -24.81 -6.86
N ILE A 235 -24.33 -24.52 -6.38
CA ILE A 235 -24.06 -24.14 -4.98
C ILE A 235 -24.80 -22.85 -4.63
N GLU A 236 -24.75 -21.82 -5.49
CA GLU A 236 -25.48 -20.55 -5.27
C GLU A 236 -26.99 -20.79 -5.14
N LYS A 237 -27.58 -21.53 -6.09
CA LYS A 237 -29.02 -21.89 -6.05
C LYS A 237 -29.38 -22.74 -4.83
N ARG A 238 -28.48 -23.59 -4.34
CA ARG A 238 -28.71 -24.36 -3.11
C ARG A 238 -28.65 -23.46 -1.87
N LEU A 239 -27.70 -22.53 -1.80
CA LEU A 239 -27.60 -21.54 -0.74
C LEU A 239 -28.85 -20.65 -0.65
N GLU A 240 -29.36 -20.16 -1.79
CA GLU A 240 -30.64 -19.43 -1.88
C GLU A 240 -31.81 -20.24 -1.30
N LYS A 241 -31.86 -21.55 -1.60
CA LYS A 241 -32.86 -22.46 -1.06
C LYS A 241 -32.70 -22.66 0.46
N LEU A 242 -31.48 -22.80 0.99
CA LEU A 242 -31.25 -22.96 2.43
C LEU A 242 -31.59 -21.68 3.22
N ALA A 243 -31.24 -20.51 2.69
CA ALA A 243 -31.62 -19.21 3.25
C ALA A 243 -33.15 -19.02 3.32
N SER A 244 -33.87 -19.48 2.30
CA SER A 244 -35.34 -19.41 2.28
C SER A 244 -36.06 -20.52 3.07
N SER A 245 -35.34 -21.52 3.59
CA SER A 245 -35.93 -22.71 4.25
C SER A 245 -36.26 -22.56 5.74
N ASN A 246 -36.02 -21.41 6.38
CA ASN A 246 -36.31 -21.18 7.81
C ASN A 246 -35.64 -22.25 8.72
N LEU A 247 -34.39 -22.59 8.41
CA LEU A 247 -33.60 -23.53 9.20
C LEU A 247 -33.22 -22.87 10.52
N LYS A 248 -33.35 -23.58 11.64
CA LYS A 248 -32.83 -23.10 12.94
C LYS A 248 -31.31 -23.26 12.95
N LEU A 249 -30.61 -22.25 13.47
CA LEU A 249 -29.17 -22.31 13.76
C LEU A 249 -29.02 -22.31 15.29
N GLN A 250 -28.46 -23.38 15.84
CA GLN A 250 -28.34 -23.56 17.28
C GLN A 250 -26.88 -23.77 17.67
N ARG A 251 -26.40 -22.96 18.62
CA ARG A 251 -25.14 -23.27 19.34
C ARG A 251 -25.41 -24.41 20.30
N ASP A 252 -24.55 -25.41 20.26
CA ASP A 252 -24.55 -26.57 21.15
C ASP A 252 -23.11 -26.85 21.61
N SER A 253 -22.89 -27.76 22.55
CA SER A 253 -21.55 -28.12 23.02
C SER A 253 -21.47 -29.58 23.45
N VAL A 254 -20.67 -30.34 22.72
CA VAL A 254 -20.65 -31.81 22.74
C VAL A 254 -19.44 -32.36 23.48
N SER A 255 -19.50 -33.63 23.89
CA SER A 255 -18.35 -34.32 24.48
C SER A 255 -17.24 -34.56 23.46
N LEU A 256 -15.98 -34.74 23.91
CA LEU A 256 -14.87 -35.12 23.03
C LEU A 256 -15.14 -36.41 22.25
N SER A 257 -15.80 -37.40 22.86
CA SER A 257 -16.23 -38.63 22.18
C SER A 257 -17.25 -38.38 21.07
N GLU A 258 -18.27 -37.54 21.32
CA GLU A 258 -19.28 -37.19 20.32
C GLU A 258 -18.67 -36.33 19.20
N ALA A 259 -17.76 -35.41 19.51
CA ALA A 259 -17.04 -34.63 18.50
C ALA A 259 -16.20 -35.53 17.57
N ARG A 260 -15.54 -36.56 18.12
CA ARG A 260 -14.80 -37.56 17.34
C ARG A 260 -15.73 -38.39 16.44
N GLU A 261 -16.92 -38.73 16.89
CA GLU A 261 -17.94 -39.41 16.08
C GLU A 261 -18.48 -38.50 14.95
N LEU A 262 -18.80 -37.24 15.26
CA LEU A 262 -19.33 -36.26 14.30
C LEU A 262 -18.31 -35.84 13.22
N PHE A 263 -17.02 -35.76 13.57
CA PHE A 263 -15.99 -35.14 12.72
C PHE A 263 -14.83 -36.06 12.32
N GLY A 264 -14.75 -37.29 12.84
CA GLY A 264 -13.62 -38.21 12.59
C GLY A 264 -13.39 -38.56 11.12
N GLY A 265 -14.45 -38.63 10.30
CA GLY A 265 -14.36 -38.85 8.85
C GLY A 265 -13.82 -37.65 8.04
N ASN A 266 -13.48 -36.54 8.70
CA ASN A 266 -12.90 -35.36 8.06
C ASN A 266 -11.59 -34.95 8.76
N PRO A 267 -10.41 -35.28 8.18
CA PRO A 267 -9.11 -35.01 8.80
C PRO A 267 -8.89 -33.57 9.27
N PHE A 268 -9.41 -32.57 8.52
CA PHE A 268 -9.28 -31.16 8.87
C PHE A 268 -10.09 -30.75 10.11
N LYS A 269 -11.22 -31.41 10.36
CA LYS A 269 -12.07 -31.17 11.53
C LYS A 269 -11.61 -32.02 12.72
N ALA A 270 -11.12 -33.23 12.45
CA ALA A 270 -10.48 -34.08 13.45
C ALA A 270 -9.21 -33.43 14.04
N GLU A 271 -8.34 -32.82 13.22
CA GLU A 271 -7.15 -32.08 13.69
C GLU A 271 -7.52 -30.97 14.67
N LYS A 272 -8.56 -30.18 14.36
CA LYS A 272 -9.10 -29.16 15.26
C LYS A 272 -9.58 -29.74 16.59
N VAL A 273 -10.39 -30.80 16.55
CA VAL A 273 -10.90 -31.49 17.74
C VAL A 273 -9.76 -31.98 18.65
N GLU A 274 -8.72 -32.59 18.08
CA GLU A 274 -7.57 -33.07 18.85
C GLU A 274 -6.71 -31.93 19.42
N VAL A 275 -6.50 -30.83 18.68
CA VAL A 275 -5.79 -29.64 19.19
C VAL A 275 -6.58 -28.95 20.31
N MET A 276 -7.91 -28.86 20.19
CA MET A 276 -8.80 -28.34 21.23
C MET A 276 -8.71 -29.19 22.51
N ALA A 277 -8.74 -30.52 22.38
CA ALA A 277 -8.58 -31.45 23.50
C ALA A 277 -7.19 -31.36 24.16
N ALA A 278 -6.12 -31.21 23.37
CA ALA A 278 -4.75 -31.12 23.88
C ALA A 278 -4.50 -29.87 24.74
N ARG A 279 -5.14 -28.74 24.42
CA ARG A 279 -4.95 -27.48 25.17
C ARG A 279 -5.78 -27.38 26.45
N HIS A 280 -7.01 -27.93 26.46
CA HIS A 280 -7.98 -27.70 27.54
C HIS A 280 -8.34 -28.97 28.33
N GLY A 281 -7.82 -30.13 27.96
CA GLY A 281 -8.06 -31.41 28.62
C GLY A 281 -9.28 -32.17 28.09
N SER A 282 -9.45 -33.41 28.56
CA SER A 282 -10.49 -34.36 28.12
C SER A 282 -11.92 -33.94 28.45
N ASP A 283 -12.09 -33.11 29.47
CA ASP A 283 -13.40 -32.75 30.02
C ASP A 283 -13.99 -31.50 29.32
N LEU A 284 -13.27 -30.93 28.34
CA LEU A 284 -13.74 -29.84 27.51
C LEU A 284 -15.00 -30.24 26.72
N LYS A 285 -16.05 -29.41 26.82
CA LYS A 285 -17.17 -29.45 25.87
C LYS A 285 -16.80 -28.68 24.61
N ILE A 286 -16.82 -29.35 23.47
CA ILE A 286 -16.45 -28.77 22.18
C ILE A 286 -17.65 -27.99 21.61
N PRO A 287 -17.53 -26.67 21.37
CA PRO A 287 -18.62 -25.86 20.86
C PRO A 287 -18.87 -26.13 19.37
N ILE A 288 -20.14 -26.37 19.03
CA ILE A 288 -20.59 -26.64 17.66
C ILE A 288 -21.80 -25.78 17.29
N VAL A 289 -22.06 -25.68 15.99
CA VAL A 289 -23.33 -25.23 15.45
C VAL A 289 -24.07 -26.42 14.84
N ARG A 290 -25.37 -26.53 15.14
CA ARG A 290 -26.32 -27.43 14.44
C ARG A 290 -27.26 -26.60 13.58
N ILE A 291 -27.47 -27.02 12.32
CA ILE A 291 -28.35 -26.35 11.35
C ILE A 291 -29.40 -27.33 10.86
N GLY A 292 -30.62 -27.18 11.37
CA GLY A 292 -31.63 -28.23 11.28
C GLY A 292 -31.11 -29.58 11.82
N ASP A 293 -31.64 -30.68 11.28
CA ASP A 293 -31.35 -32.03 11.79
C ASP A 293 -30.22 -32.73 11.01
N SER A 294 -29.67 -32.12 9.95
CA SER A 294 -28.81 -32.79 8.97
C SER A 294 -27.39 -32.22 8.82
N PHE A 295 -27.06 -31.12 9.49
CA PHE A 295 -25.74 -30.49 9.39
C PHE A 295 -25.23 -30.00 10.76
N ALA A 296 -24.01 -30.37 11.10
CA ALA A 296 -23.27 -29.90 12.26
C ALA A 296 -21.84 -29.52 11.87
N ASP A 297 -21.28 -28.50 12.53
CA ASP A 297 -19.95 -27.97 12.25
C ASP A 297 -19.32 -27.32 13.51
N LEU A 298 -17.99 -27.17 13.53
CA LEU A 298 -17.24 -26.57 14.63
C LEU A 298 -17.41 -25.04 14.67
N LEU A 299 -17.53 -24.48 15.87
CA LEU A 299 -17.43 -23.02 16.08
C LEU A 299 -15.97 -22.54 16.04
N PRO A 300 -15.69 -21.25 15.73
CA PRO A 300 -14.32 -20.75 15.63
C PRO A 300 -13.60 -20.62 16.97
N SER A 301 -14.30 -20.23 18.05
CA SER A 301 -13.70 -20.02 19.36
C SER A 301 -13.96 -21.17 20.34
N LEU A 302 -13.03 -21.30 21.29
CA LEU A 302 -13.10 -22.22 22.44
C LEU A 302 -13.77 -21.59 23.66
N GLU A 303 -13.85 -20.26 23.71
CA GLU A 303 -14.41 -19.53 24.84
C GLU A 303 -15.92 -19.39 24.71
N VAL A 304 -16.63 -20.22 25.49
CA VAL A 304 -18.08 -20.13 25.69
C VAL A 304 -18.41 -18.76 26.29
N GLY A 305 -18.94 -17.87 25.45
CA GLY A 305 -19.31 -16.50 25.85
C GLY A 305 -18.47 -15.39 25.21
N SER A 306 -17.45 -15.70 24.40
CA SER A 306 -16.77 -14.67 23.59
C SER A 306 -17.71 -14.12 22.50
N ASP A 307 -17.66 -12.80 22.26
CA ASP A 307 -18.48 -12.09 21.26
C ASP A 307 -18.32 -12.61 19.81
N SER A 308 -17.27 -13.41 19.57
CA SER A 308 -16.89 -13.97 18.27
C SER A 308 -17.77 -15.11 17.75
N ASP A 309 -18.62 -15.72 18.59
CA ASP A 309 -19.41 -16.92 18.23
C ASP A 309 -20.92 -16.67 18.05
N LEU A 310 -21.35 -15.40 17.98
CA LEU A 310 -22.77 -15.04 17.87
C LEU A 310 -23.39 -15.53 16.55
N LEU A 311 -24.65 -15.95 16.58
CA LEU A 311 -25.40 -16.46 15.41
C LEU A 311 -26.79 -15.83 15.34
N ILE A 312 -27.38 -15.77 14.14
CA ILE A 312 -28.82 -15.47 13.99
C ILE A 312 -29.63 -16.73 14.33
N PRO A 313 -30.85 -16.61 14.90
CA PRO A 313 -31.59 -17.77 15.41
C PRO A 313 -32.09 -18.73 14.31
N ASP A 314 -32.36 -18.22 13.11
CA ASP A 314 -32.83 -18.99 11.97
C ASP A 314 -32.41 -18.35 10.64
N SER A 315 -32.49 -19.08 9.52
CA SER A 315 -32.03 -18.61 8.22
C SER A 315 -32.94 -17.57 7.54
N LYS A 316 -34.19 -17.38 8.00
CA LYS A 316 -35.19 -16.51 7.38
C LYS A 316 -34.78 -15.04 7.20
N PRO A 317 -33.94 -14.41 8.06
CA PRO A 317 -33.46 -13.06 7.84
C PRO A 317 -32.56 -12.93 6.60
N ILE A 318 -31.93 -14.01 6.13
CA ILE A 318 -31.08 -13.99 4.94
C ILE A 318 -31.99 -13.98 3.70
N LYS A 319 -32.13 -12.81 3.06
CA LYS A 319 -33.05 -12.62 1.91
C LYS A 319 -32.37 -12.56 0.56
N ALA A 320 -31.08 -12.26 0.54
CA ALA A 320 -30.30 -12.16 -0.68
C ALA A 320 -28.90 -12.69 -0.40
N VAL A 321 -28.39 -13.53 -1.31
CA VAL A 321 -27.06 -14.14 -1.26
C VAL A 321 -26.43 -14.05 -2.65
N LYS A 322 -25.10 -14.00 -2.71
CA LYS A 322 -24.35 -14.05 -3.98
C LYS A 322 -22.96 -14.61 -3.77
N ILE A 323 -22.55 -15.59 -4.57
CA ILE A 323 -21.14 -16.03 -4.63
C ILE A 323 -20.35 -14.96 -5.36
N SER A 324 -19.26 -14.48 -4.75
CA SER A 324 -18.49 -13.34 -5.25
C SER A 324 -17.29 -13.72 -6.10
N ASP A 325 -16.54 -14.74 -5.67
CA ASP A 325 -15.33 -15.26 -6.31
C ASP A 325 -14.86 -16.54 -5.57
N TRP A 326 -13.80 -17.16 -6.08
CA TRP A 326 -13.05 -18.23 -5.40
C TRP A 326 -11.54 -18.00 -5.58
N SER A 327 -10.74 -18.52 -4.65
CA SER A 327 -9.27 -18.55 -4.79
C SER A 327 -8.69 -19.81 -4.17
N ALA A 328 -7.44 -20.13 -4.51
CA ALA A 328 -6.64 -21.04 -3.71
C ALA A 328 -6.45 -20.51 -2.28
N ALA A 329 -6.19 -21.42 -1.35
CA ALA A 329 -5.84 -21.19 0.04
C ALA A 329 -4.85 -22.27 0.52
N THR A 330 -4.05 -21.93 1.52
CA THR A 330 -3.09 -22.85 2.13
C THR A 330 -3.62 -23.30 3.47
N TRP A 331 -3.61 -24.61 3.74
CA TRP A 331 -3.93 -25.12 5.07
C TRP A 331 -2.83 -24.72 6.07
N THR A 332 -3.24 -24.27 7.25
CA THR A 332 -2.35 -23.99 8.37
C THR A 332 -2.77 -24.88 9.55
N PRO A 333 -1.82 -25.48 10.29
CA PRO A 333 -2.14 -26.22 11.52
C PRO A 333 -2.93 -25.35 12.49
N SER A 334 -3.88 -25.96 13.21
CA SER A 334 -4.68 -25.23 14.22
C SER A 334 -3.87 -24.92 15.49
N ASP A 335 -2.67 -25.50 15.60
CA ASP A 335 -1.73 -25.26 16.69
C ASP A 335 -0.58 -24.32 16.27
N PRO A 336 -0.50 -23.09 16.81
CA PRO A 336 0.52 -22.11 16.44
C PRO A 336 1.90 -22.45 17.03
N LEU A 337 1.97 -23.45 17.93
CA LEU A 337 3.21 -24.03 18.43
C LEU A 337 3.65 -25.28 17.64
N SER A 338 2.90 -25.70 16.61
CA SER A 338 3.27 -26.85 15.80
C SER A 338 4.55 -26.56 15.01
N SER A 339 5.57 -27.40 15.21
CA SER A 339 6.81 -27.38 14.43
C SER A 339 6.67 -28.04 13.06
N VAL A 340 5.46 -28.45 12.67
CA VAL A 340 5.21 -29.15 11.41
C VAL A 340 5.06 -28.11 10.29
N ALA A 341 6.00 -28.14 9.33
CA ALA A 341 5.97 -27.25 8.19
C ALA A 341 4.67 -27.42 7.38
N PRO A 342 4.00 -26.34 6.94
CA PRO A 342 2.85 -26.45 6.05
C PRO A 342 3.28 -27.07 4.71
N PRO A 343 2.41 -27.88 4.06
CA PRO A 343 2.74 -28.53 2.81
C PRO A 343 3.06 -27.50 1.71
N ALA A 344 4.03 -27.81 0.86
CA ALA A 344 4.56 -26.88 -0.14
C ALA A 344 3.57 -26.51 -1.27
N THR A 345 2.44 -27.22 -1.38
CA THR A 345 1.40 -27.04 -2.39
C THR A 345 0.19 -26.28 -1.86
N GLN A 346 -0.44 -25.45 -2.71
CA GLN A 346 -1.71 -24.81 -2.38
C GLN A 346 -2.84 -25.86 -2.37
N ALA A 347 -3.33 -26.15 -1.17
CA ALA A 347 -4.12 -27.35 -0.89
C ALA A 347 -5.65 -27.14 -0.84
N LEU A 348 -6.10 -25.95 -0.49
CA LEU A 348 -7.51 -25.65 -0.24
C LEU A 348 -8.06 -24.70 -1.30
N THR A 349 -9.38 -24.73 -1.49
CA THR A 349 -10.12 -23.68 -2.20
C THR A 349 -10.97 -22.90 -1.21
N ARG A 350 -10.87 -21.57 -1.26
CA ARG A 350 -11.71 -20.63 -0.52
C ARG A 350 -12.77 -20.07 -1.46
N LEU A 351 -14.05 -20.34 -1.18
CA LEU A 351 -15.20 -19.82 -1.91
C LEU A 351 -15.82 -18.66 -1.13
N ARG A 352 -15.87 -17.47 -1.75
CA ARG A 352 -16.34 -16.22 -1.11
C ARG A 352 -17.78 -15.90 -1.53
N ALA A 353 -18.56 -15.37 -0.60
CA ALA A 353 -19.93 -14.95 -0.82
C ALA A 353 -20.32 -13.75 0.05
N VAL A 354 -21.43 -13.11 -0.32
CA VAL A 354 -22.05 -12.00 0.41
C VAL A 354 -23.53 -12.30 0.66
N SER A 355 -24.06 -11.79 1.77
CA SER A 355 -25.48 -11.93 2.11
C SER A 355 -26.03 -10.67 2.78
N PHE A 356 -27.33 -10.44 2.61
CA PHE A 356 -28.04 -9.27 3.13
C PHE A 356 -29.49 -9.61 3.56
N PRO A 357 -30.06 -8.85 4.51
CA PRO A 357 -31.47 -8.98 4.89
C PRO A 357 -32.46 -8.39 3.88
N SER A 358 -31.99 -7.73 2.81
CA SER A 358 -32.83 -7.32 1.69
C SER A 358 -32.13 -7.47 0.33
N PRO A 359 -32.88 -7.79 -0.75
CA PRO A 359 -32.36 -7.73 -2.13
C PRO A 359 -31.92 -6.33 -2.56
N ALA A 360 -32.49 -5.26 -1.96
CA ALA A 360 -32.10 -3.88 -2.22
C ALA A 360 -30.66 -3.60 -1.77
N GLN A 361 -30.27 -4.08 -0.59
CA GLN A 361 -28.89 -3.99 -0.11
C GLN A 361 -27.93 -4.81 -0.98
N LEU A 362 -28.30 -6.02 -1.43
CA LEU A 362 -27.46 -6.76 -2.38
C LEU A 362 -27.27 -5.99 -3.69
N LYS A 363 -28.34 -5.41 -4.26
CA LYS A 363 -28.24 -4.58 -5.48
C LYS A 363 -27.34 -3.36 -5.26
N ALA A 364 -27.46 -2.68 -4.11
CA ALA A 364 -26.60 -1.55 -3.76
C ALA A 364 -25.13 -1.96 -3.59
N HIS A 365 -24.87 -3.10 -2.94
CA HIS A 365 -23.52 -3.67 -2.80
C HIS A 365 -22.90 -4.04 -4.15
N LEU A 366 -23.67 -4.67 -5.05
CA LEU A 366 -23.19 -5.03 -6.38
C LEU A 366 -22.90 -3.77 -7.22
N ALA A 367 -23.76 -2.76 -7.18
CA ALA A 367 -23.51 -1.47 -7.85
C ALA A 367 -22.28 -0.74 -7.27
N ALA A 368 -22.06 -0.81 -5.95
CA ALA A 368 -20.85 -0.26 -5.32
C ALA A 368 -19.59 -1.04 -5.72
N LYS A 369 -19.66 -2.38 -5.83
CA LYS A 369 -18.56 -3.22 -6.33
C LYS A 369 -18.24 -2.94 -7.80
N GLU A 370 -19.25 -2.72 -8.64
CA GLU A 370 -19.09 -2.31 -10.04
C GLU A 370 -18.44 -0.92 -10.15
N ALA A 371 -18.89 0.05 -9.36
CA ALA A 371 -18.27 1.38 -9.29
C ALA A 371 -16.81 1.33 -8.80
N ALA A 372 -16.50 0.47 -7.83
CA ALA A 372 -15.13 0.22 -7.37
C ALA A 372 -14.26 -0.41 -8.47
N LEU A 373 -14.76 -1.39 -9.22
CA LEU A 373 -14.06 -2.01 -10.34
C LEU A 373 -13.82 -1.05 -11.52
N ALA A 374 -14.76 -0.12 -11.75
CA ALA A 374 -14.64 0.94 -12.75
C ALA A 374 -13.63 2.02 -12.35
N SER A 375 -13.41 2.21 -11.05
CA SER A 375 -12.40 3.14 -10.49
C SER A 375 -11.06 2.46 -10.17
N ASP A 376 -10.92 1.14 -10.34
CA ASP A 376 -9.70 0.36 -10.08
C ASP A 376 -8.51 0.82 -10.94
N HIS A 377 -7.35 0.99 -10.31
CA HIS A 377 -6.13 1.47 -10.97
C HIS A 377 -5.63 0.54 -12.10
N ARG A 378 -5.97 -0.75 -12.08
CA ARG A 378 -5.63 -1.72 -13.14
C ARG A 378 -6.51 -1.50 -14.37
N THR A 379 -7.80 -1.27 -14.16
CA THR A 379 -8.76 -0.94 -15.24
C THR A 379 -8.37 0.38 -15.91
N ILE A 380 -8.17 1.44 -15.12
CA ILE A 380 -7.79 2.77 -15.63
C ILE A 380 -6.37 2.75 -16.20
N GLY A 381 -5.44 2.07 -15.54
CA GLY A 381 -4.04 1.94 -15.95
C GLY A 381 -3.91 1.32 -17.34
N LYS A 382 -4.70 0.27 -17.63
CA LYS A 382 -4.82 -0.30 -18.98
C LYS A 382 -5.47 0.69 -19.95
N ALA A 383 -6.61 1.29 -19.59
CA ALA A 383 -7.37 2.19 -20.46
C ALA A 383 -6.58 3.45 -20.88
N GLN A 384 -5.71 3.96 -20.02
CA GLN A 384 -4.89 5.15 -20.29
C GLN A 384 -3.43 4.84 -20.68
N ALA A 385 -3.06 3.56 -20.75
CA ALA A 385 -1.69 3.08 -21.00
C ALA A 385 -0.67 3.68 -20.02
N LEU A 386 -0.94 3.52 -18.72
CA LEU A 386 -0.08 4.00 -17.62
C LEU A 386 0.96 2.95 -17.22
N PHE A 387 0.58 1.68 -17.14
CA PHE A 387 1.48 0.57 -16.83
C PHE A 387 0.97 -0.75 -17.41
N LEU A 388 1.82 -1.77 -17.44
CA LEU A 388 1.45 -3.16 -17.67
C LEU A 388 2.23 -4.10 -16.75
N THR A 389 1.67 -5.29 -16.50
CA THR A 389 2.34 -6.41 -15.81
C THR A 389 2.60 -7.53 -16.81
N HIS A 390 3.69 -8.28 -16.65
CA HIS A 390 4.07 -9.37 -17.55
C HIS A 390 4.72 -10.52 -16.77
N ASP A 391 4.45 -11.76 -17.18
CA ASP A 391 4.82 -12.97 -16.43
C ASP A 391 6.33 -13.23 -16.39
N SER A 392 7.11 -12.59 -17.27
CA SER A 392 8.57 -12.60 -17.20
C SER A 392 9.14 -11.84 -16.00
N SER A 393 8.33 -11.04 -15.31
CA SER A 393 8.75 -10.32 -14.10
C SER A 393 7.56 -10.02 -13.17
N PRO A 394 6.97 -11.06 -12.53
CA PRO A 394 5.76 -10.93 -11.73
C PRO A 394 5.95 -9.95 -10.57
N GLY A 395 4.97 -9.08 -10.36
CA GLY A 395 5.04 -8.06 -9.31
C GLY A 395 6.04 -6.93 -9.58
N THR A 396 6.60 -6.80 -10.78
CA THR A 396 7.39 -5.63 -11.18
C THR A 396 6.72 -4.97 -12.39
N PRO A 397 6.00 -3.85 -12.20
CA PRO A 397 5.23 -3.24 -13.28
C PRO A 397 6.13 -2.50 -14.27
N PHE A 398 5.85 -2.64 -15.57
CA PHE A 398 6.43 -1.79 -16.61
C PHE A 398 5.64 -0.49 -16.66
N ILE A 399 6.23 0.61 -16.20
CA ILE A 399 5.61 1.93 -16.26
C ILE A 399 5.75 2.48 -17.69
N LEU A 400 4.60 2.65 -18.36
CA LEU A 400 4.49 3.10 -19.75
C LEU A 400 4.69 4.61 -19.87
N PRO A 401 4.87 5.19 -21.08
CA PRO A 401 5.16 6.61 -21.25
C PRO A 401 4.21 7.55 -20.51
N HIS A 402 2.90 7.29 -20.47
CA HIS A 402 1.95 8.13 -19.72
C HIS A 402 2.07 7.94 -18.19
N GLY A 403 2.29 6.72 -17.71
CA GLY A 403 2.56 6.48 -16.29
C GLY A 403 3.88 7.11 -15.84
N MET A 404 4.87 7.18 -16.72
CA MET A 404 6.15 7.83 -16.46
C MET A 404 6.04 9.36 -16.48
N ARG A 405 5.09 9.95 -17.23
CA ARG A 405 4.71 11.37 -17.10
C ARG A 405 4.11 11.65 -15.71
N LEU A 406 3.31 10.74 -15.16
CA LEU A 406 2.74 10.84 -13.80
C LEU A 406 3.80 10.65 -12.71
N ALA A 407 4.55 9.53 -12.75
CA ALA A 407 5.54 9.18 -11.74
C ALA A 407 6.55 10.31 -11.50
N ARG A 408 7.11 10.89 -12.56
CA ARG A 408 8.04 12.03 -12.45
C ARG A 408 7.42 13.26 -11.81
N LYS A 409 6.12 13.52 -12.01
CA LYS A 409 5.42 14.65 -11.39
C LYS A 409 5.15 14.39 -9.91
N VAL A 410 4.81 13.15 -9.56
CA VAL A 410 4.65 12.70 -8.17
C VAL A 410 5.98 12.78 -7.42
N GLU A 411 7.05 12.19 -7.96
CA GLU A 411 8.40 12.27 -7.38
C GLU A 411 8.91 13.71 -7.29
N ARG A 412 8.59 14.56 -8.28
CA ARG A 412 9.02 15.97 -8.29
C ARG A 412 8.48 16.73 -7.10
N VAL A 413 7.20 16.62 -6.76
CA VAL A 413 6.62 17.31 -5.58
C VAL A 413 7.43 17.01 -4.33
N VAL A 414 7.88 15.77 -4.17
CA VAL A 414 8.66 15.36 -3.00
C VAL A 414 10.12 15.81 -3.07
N ARG A 415 10.75 15.83 -4.25
CA ARG A 415 12.09 16.41 -4.43
C ARG A 415 12.12 17.93 -4.24
N ASP A 416 11.13 18.65 -4.75
CA ASP A 416 10.99 20.09 -4.54
C ASP A 416 10.82 20.37 -3.01
N LEU A 417 10.14 19.48 -2.26
CA LEU A 417 10.09 19.52 -0.79
C LEU A 417 11.40 19.08 -0.10
N TYR A 418 12.24 18.25 -0.72
CA TYR A 418 13.58 17.91 -0.19
C TYR A 418 14.47 19.15 -0.14
N ASP A 419 14.46 19.95 -1.22
CA ASP A 419 15.21 21.20 -1.30
C ASP A 419 14.74 22.21 -0.22
N ILE A 420 13.43 22.31 0.02
CA ILE A 420 12.84 23.20 1.05
C ILE A 420 13.18 22.76 2.48
N HIS A 421 13.09 21.47 2.77
CA HIS A 421 13.33 20.93 4.12
C HIS A 421 14.80 20.55 4.39
N GLY A 422 15.71 20.82 3.43
CA GLY A 422 17.14 20.55 3.57
C GLY A 422 17.46 19.06 3.70
N TYR A 423 17.01 18.26 2.72
CA TYR A 423 17.41 16.87 2.50
C TYR A 423 18.39 16.76 1.34
N ASP A 424 19.50 16.04 1.54
CA ASP A 424 20.43 15.67 0.48
C ASP A 424 19.95 14.37 -0.20
N GLU A 425 19.64 14.41 -1.50
CA GLU A 425 19.34 13.18 -2.27
C GLU A 425 20.65 12.41 -2.55
N VAL A 426 20.71 11.16 -2.06
CA VAL A 426 21.85 10.24 -2.17
C VAL A 426 21.46 8.97 -2.93
N GLN A 427 22.46 8.20 -3.37
CA GLN A 427 22.24 6.89 -3.99
C GLN A 427 23.20 5.85 -3.41
N SER A 428 22.64 4.78 -2.86
CA SER A 428 23.37 3.62 -2.35
C SER A 428 23.35 2.46 -3.37
N PRO A 429 24.31 1.51 -3.29
CA PRO A 429 24.26 0.27 -4.06
C PRO A 429 22.94 -0.50 -3.92
N GLN A 430 22.58 -1.21 -4.99
CA GLN A 430 21.40 -2.09 -5.04
C GLN A 430 21.65 -3.50 -4.50
N LEU A 431 22.92 -3.91 -4.49
CA LEU A 431 23.38 -5.25 -4.18
C LEU A 431 24.38 -5.15 -3.02
N TYR A 432 24.14 -5.91 -1.95
CA TYR A 432 25.02 -5.96 -0.78
C TYR A 432 25.32 -7.40 -0.37
N ARG A 433 26.48 -7.61 0.27
CA ARG A 433 26.84 -8.87 0.91
C ARG A 433 25.97 -9.13 2.15
N SER A 434 25.68 -10.39 2.44
CA SER A 434 24.90 -10.87 3.58
C SER A 434 25.31 -10.24 4.92
N TRP A 435 26.62 -10.06 5.15
CA TRP A 435 27.16 -9.52 6.40
C TRP A 435 26.59 -8.14 6.75
N LEU A 436 26.21 -7.31 5.76
CA LEU A 436 25.61 -6.01 6.04
C LEU A 436 24.24 -6.15 6.70
N TRP A 437 23.45 -7.14 6.27
CA TRP A 437 22.14 -7.47 6.81
C TRP A 437 22.25 -8.20 8.15
N LYS A 438 23.27 -9.05 8.33
CA LYS A 438 23.62 -9.64 9.64
C LYS A 438 23.98 -8.52 10.64
N LYS A 439 24.87 -7.59 10.26
CA LYS A 439 25.27 -6.43 11.07
C LYS A 439 24.06 -5.56 11.45
N SER A 440 23.20 -5.21 10.49
CA SER A 440 22.01 -4.39 10.74
C SER A 440 20.90 -5.11 11.51
N GLY A 441 21.00 -6.41 11.79
CA GLY A 441 19.95 -7.20 12.46
C GLY A 441 18.72 -7.49 11.58
N HIS A 442 18.84 -7.24 10.28
CA HIS A 442 17.76 -7.44 9.32
C HIS A 442 17.76 -8.86 8.76
N TRP A 443 18.89 -9.56 8.79
CA TRP A 443 18.98 -10.96 8.36
C TRP A 443 17.99 -11.85 9.11
N ASP A 444 17.97 -11.76 10.44
CA ASP A 444 17.15 -12.62 11.30
C ASP A 444 15.64 -12.38 11.16
N ASN A 445 15.25 -11.18 10.69
CA ASN A 445 13.86 -10.73 10.61
C ASN A 445 13.29 -10.67 9.18
N TYR A 446 14.13 -10.53 8.14
CA TYR A 446 13.69 -10.27 6.76
C TYR A 446 14.30 -11.20 5.71
N ARG A 447 15.19 -12.14 6.05
CA ARG A 447 15.87 -13.01 5.07
C ARG A 447 14.92 -13.69 4.08
N GLU A 448 13.79 -14.22 4.55
CA GLU A 448 12.82 -14.93 3.70
C GLU A 448 12.08 -13.97 2.72
N ASP A 449 11.96 -12.70 3.09
CA ASP A 449 11.42 -11.61 2.24
C ASP A 449 12.48 -10.98 1.32
N MET A 450 13.70 -11.50 1.25
CA MET A 450 14.79 -10.95 0.44
C MET A 450 15.10 -11.78 -0.81
N PHE A 451 15.51 -11.09 -1.88
CA PHE A 451 16.05 -11.76 -3.06
C PHE A 451 17.57 -11.96 -2.91
N ALA A 452 17.98 -13.22 -2.76
CA ALA A 452 19.37 -13.62 -2.93
C ALA A 452 19.82 -13.48 -4.40
N SER A 453 21.11 -13.23 -4.60
CA SER A 453 21.74 -13.11 -5.91
C SER A 453 23.15 -13.71 -5.88
N GLU A 454 23.57 -14.28 -7.00
CA GLU A 454 24.88 -14.91 -7.19
C GLU A 454 25.36 -14.62 -8.60
N GLY A 455 26.65 -14.36 -8.77
CA GLY A 455 27.26 -14.22 -10.10
C GLY A 455 27.33 -15.57 -10.83
N TYR A 456 27.23 -15.53 -12.16
CA TYR A 456 27.22 -16.75 -12.98
C TYR A 456 28.51 -17.57 -12.86
N LYS A 457 29.65 -16.91 -12.64
CA LYS A 457 30.95 -17.57 -12.51
C LYS A 457 31.02 -18.31 -11.18
N GLU A 458 30.73 -17.62 -10.09
CA GLU A 458 30.69 -18.13 -8.72
C GLU A 458 29.75 -19.34 -8.63
N ARG A 459 28.58 -19.25 -9.26
CA ARG A 459 27.61 -20.37 -9.36
C ARG A 459 28.14 -21.57 -10.14
N SER A 460 28.89 -21.32 -11.22
CA SER A 460 29.53 -22.36 -12.02
C SER A 460 30.65 -23.04 -11.24
N ASP A 461 31.53 -22.26 -10.62
CA ASP A 461 32.66 -22.75 -9.83
C ASP A 461 32.15 -23.56 -8.62
N ARG A 462 31.11 -23.08 -7.93
CA ARG A 462 30.43 -23.79 -6.83
C ARG A 462 29.76 -25.09 -7.28
N ARG A 463 29.09 -25.11 -8.44
CA ARG A 463 28.53 -26.34 -9.02
C ARG A 463 29.62 -27.35 -9.39
N SER A 464 30.72 -26.89 -9.98
CA SER A 464 31.87 -27.74 -10.32
C SER A 464 32.53 -28.31 -9.06
N ALA A 465 32.68 -27.51 -8.00
CA ALA A 465 33.21 -27.96 -6.72
C ALA A 465 32.30 -29.00 -6.05
N LEU A 466 30.98 -28.76 -6.01
CA LEU A 466 30.00 -29.72 -5.50
C LEU A 466 29.99 -31.03 -6.31
N ALA A 467 30.09 -30.95 -7.65
CA ALA A 467 30.17 -32.13 -8.50
C ALA A 467 31.47 -32.92 -8.28
N ALA A 468 32.61 -32.24 -8.09
CA ALA A 468 33.89 -32.86 -7.76
C ALA A 468 33.86 -33.51 -6.38
N ALA A 469 33.25 -32.86 -5.38
CA ALA A 469 33.07 -33.42 -4.03
C ALA A 469 32.15 -34.65 -4.04
N ALA A 470 31.05 -34.61 -4.80
CA ALA A 470 30.15 -35.77 -4.97
C ALA A 470 30.86 -36.95 -5.65
N ALA A 471 31.66 -36.69 -6.70
CA ALA A 471 32.46 -37.71 -7.37
C ALA A 471 33.57 -38.30 -6.48
N ALA A 472 34.16 -37.50 -5.59
CA ALA A 472 35.13 -37.95 -4.60
C ALA A 472 34.51 -38.78 -3.46
N GLY A 473 33.22 -38.57 -3.16
CA GLY A 473 32.46 -39.35 -2.18
C GLY A 473 32.05 -40.75 -2.66
N SER A 474 32.04 -41.01 -3.98
CA SER A 474 31.69 -42.31 -4.56
C SER A 474 32.95 -43.13 -4.91
N GLY A 475 33.51 -43.85 -3.94
CA GLY A 475 34.91 -44.33 -4.00
C GLY A 475 35.23 -45.79 -3.63
N SER A 476 34.30 -46.75 -3.75
CA SER A 476 34.59 -48.20 -3.86
C SER A 476 33.36 -48.90 -4.46
N ILE A 477 33.42 -49.88 -5.39
CA ILE A 477 34.41 -50.94 -5.66
C ILE A 477 34.75 -51.03 -7.17
N GLU A 478 35.83 -51.75 -7.48
CA GLU A 478 36.60 -51.86 -8.75
C GLU A 478 35.87 -52.33 -10.04
N GLY A 479 36.45 -51.97 -11.20
CA GLY A 479 36.15 -52.61 -12.52
C GLY A 479 36.90 -51.98 -13.70
N ARG A 480 38.02 -52.56 -14.14
CA ARG A 480 38.90 -52.03 -15.22
C ARG A 480 38.32 -52.15 -16.64
N THR A 481 38.58 -51.17 -17.54
CA THR A 481 39.47 -51.35 -18.72
C THR A 481 39.79 -50.05 -19.51
N SER A 482 41.07 -49.92 -19.90
CA SER A 482 41.76 -49.11 -20.96
C SER A 482 40.88 -48.42 -22.05
N CYS A 483 41.19 -47.21 -22.56
CA CYS A 483 42.35 -46.94 -23.44
C CYS A 483 42.65 -45.44 -23.74
N CYS A 484 43.93 -45.06 -23.57
CA CYS A 484 44.77 -43.97 -24.15
C CYS A 484 44.12 -42.81 -24.93
N SER A 485 44.46 -41.52 -24.70
CA SER A 485 45.76 -40.85 -24.97
C SER A 485 45.69 -39.34 -24.55
N ILE A 486 46.74 -38.50 -24.39
CA ILE A 486 48.21 -38.62 -24.53
C ILE A 486 48.97 -37.61 -23.60
N HIS A 487 50.31 -37.63 -23.66
CA HIS A 487 51.35 -36.91 -22.89
C HIS A 487 51.24 -35.41 -22.48
N ASP A 488 51.64 -35.19 -21.22
CA ASP A 488 52.37 -34.05 -20.61
C ASP A 488 53.91 -34.23 -20.85
N PRO A 489 54.85 -33.23 -20.71
CA PRO A 489 55.39 -32.87 -19.37
C PRO A 489 56.17 -31.51 -19.16
N LYS A 490 56.40 -31.18 -17.87
CA LYS A 490 57.44 -30.30 -17.23
C LYS A 490 57.06 -28.82 -17.00
N ASP A 491 57.48 -28.15 -15.91
CA ASP A 491 58.68 -28.37 -15.07
C ASP A 491 58.48 -28.07 -13.54
N LYS A 492 59.55 -28.24 -12.75
CA LYS A 492 59.57 -28.48 -11.29
C LYS A 492 59.69 -27.23 -10.39
N GLY A 493 58.89 -27.22 -9.33
CA GLY A 493 59.39 -27.30 -7.94
C GLY A 493 59.87 -26.05 -7.19
N LYS A 494 59.33 -25.86 -5.98
CA LYS A 494 60.10 -25.96 -4.72
C LYS A 494 59.20 -25.96 -3.49
N SER A 495 59.51 -26.83 -2.53
CA SER A 495 58.89 -26.92 -1.22
C SER A 495 59.55 -25.98 -0.20
N ARG A 496 58.80 -25.58 0.83
CA ARG A 496 59.36 -25.41 2.18
C ARG A 496 58.28 -25.65 3.23
N GLU A 497 58.57 -26.56 4.15
CA GLU A 497 57.69 -26.92 5.26
C GLU A 497 57.78 -25.90 6.39
N THR A 498 56.68 -25.66 7.11
CA THR A 498 56.45 -26.29 8.43
C THR A 498 55.09 -25.87 8.98
N ALA A 499 54.35 -26.83 9.53
CA ALA A 499 53.04 -26.59 10.13
C ALA A 499 53.15 -26.44 11.64
N THR A 500 52.29 -25.62 12.26
CA THR A 500 51.70 -25.95 13.57
C THR A 500 50.43 -25.15 13.86
N THR A 501 49.48 -25.82 14.52
CA THR A 501 48.36 -25.24 15.30
C THR A 501 47.40 -24.25 14.62
N ALA A 502 46.43 -24.80 13.89
CA ALA A 502 45.08 -24.22 13.73
C ALA A 502 44.05 -25.35 13.56
N ALA A 503 43.84 -26.14 14.62
CA ALA A 503 42.90 -27.26 14.65
C ALA A 503 41.82 -27.03 15.72
N GLN A 504 41.08 -25.92 15.59
CA GLN A 504 39.81 -25.65 16.28
C GLN A 504 39.13 -24.45 15.61
N GLN A 505 37.79 -24.53 15.50
CA GLN A 505 36.88 -23.54 14.91
C GLN A 505 37.01 -23.32 13.40
N GLY A 506 36.03 -23.87 12.67
CA GLY A 506 35.94 -23.86 11.22
C GLY A 506 34.58 -24.34 10.73
N GLU A 507 33.49 -23.89 11.37
CA GLU A 507 32.25 -23.72 10.61
C GLU A 507 32.55 -22.64 9.55
N ALA A 508 32.75 -23.08 8.31
CA ALA A 508 32.86 -22.15 7.20
C ALA A 508 31.49 -21.49 7.03
N ASP A 509 31.40 -20.17 7.26
CA ASP A 509 30.18 -19.37 7.10
C ASP A 509 29.78 -19.36 5.60
N GLU A 510 29.07 -20.39 5.15
CA GLU A 510 28.64 -20.58 3.75
C GLU A 510 27.81 -19.39 3.23
N ASP A 511 27.22 -18.60 4.14
CA ASP A 511 26.45 -17.40 3.83
C ASP A 511 27.31 -16.12 3.66
N ALA A 512 28.58 -16.08 4.10
CA ALA A 512 29.39 -14.84 4.22
C ALA A 512 29.62 -14.08 2.89
N ASP A 513 29.70 -14.80 1.77
CA ASP A 513 29.91 -14.26 0.42
C ASP A 513 28.62 -14.20 -0.43
N SER A 514 27.46 -14.57 0.13
CA SER A 514 26.17 -14.41 -0.58
C SER A 514 25.79 -12.93 -0.72
N PHE A 515 25.23 -12.57 -1.87
CA PHE A 515 24.70 -11.22 -2.12
C PHE A 515 23.17 -11.23 -2.07
N GLY A 516 22.58 -10.10 -1.70
CA GLY A 516 21.14 -9.86 -1.75
C GLY A 516 20.81 -8.48 -2.32
N LEU A 517 19.69 -8.39 -3.02
CA LEU A 517 19.09 -7.11 -3.41
C LEU A 517 18.55 -6.40 -2.16
N LYS A 518 18.69 -5.08 -2.08
CA LYS A 518 18.26 -4.34 -0.90
C LYS A 518 16.72 -4.30 -0.71
N PRO A 519 16.18 -4.65 0.47
CA PRO A 519 14.76 -4.50 0.80
C PRO A 519 14.41 -3.12 1.39
N MET A 520 15.44 -2.30 1.70
CA MET A 520 15.39 -0.96 2.30
C MET A 520 16.74 -0.22 2.16
N ASN A 521 16.78 1.10 2.31
CA ASN A 521 18.02 1.89 2.15
C ASN A 521 18.82 2.10 3.45
N CYS A 522 18.21 1.92 4.63
CA CYS A 522 18.74 2.34 5.93
C CYS A 522 20.19 1.89 6.22
N PRO A 523 20.57 0.61 6.00
CA PRO A 523 21.96 0.15 6.19
C PRO A 523 22.96 0.84 5.24
N GLY A 524 22.54 1.19 4.03
CA GLY A 524 23.34 1.98 3.10
C GLY A 524 23.56 3.41 3.59
N HIS A 525 22.52 4.05 4.15
CA HIS A 525 22.61 5.41 4.69
C HIS A 525 23.46 5.47 5.96
N CYS A 526 23.47 4.40 6.78
CA CYS A 526 24.42 4.26 7.89
C CYS A 526 25.88 4.27 7.43
N LEU A 527 26.19 3.57 6.32
CA LEU A 527 27.54 3.58 5.72
C LEU A 527 27.91 4.96 5.15
N ILE A 528 26.95 5.69 4.58
CA ILE A 528 27.18 7.07 4.09
C ILE A 528 27.45 8.01 5.27
N PHE A 529 26.64 7.95 6.34
CA PHE A 529 26.85 8.77 7.55
C PHE A 529 28.24 8.54 8.14
N GLY A 530 28.60 7.28 8.38
CA GLY A 530 29.88 6.86 8.97
C GLY A 530 31.09 6.94 8.04
N SER A 531 30.94 7.42 6.80
CA SER A 531 32.06 7.63 5.87
C SER A 531 32.90 8.88 6.18
N GLN A 532 32.42 9.74 7.07
CA GLN A 532 33.06 10.99 7.48
C GLN A 532 32.93 11.19 8.99
N GLU A 533 33.89 11.84 9.60
CA GLU A 533 33.75 12.32 10.99
C GLU A 533 32.68 13.42 11.05
N ARG A 534 31.87 13.42 12.12
CA ARG A 534 30.74 14.34 12.31
C ARG A 534 30.89 15.12 13.60
N SER A 535 30.56 16.41 13.58
CA SER A 535 30.39 17.25 14.75
C SER A 535 28.91 17.38 15.12
N TYR A 536 28.61 17.67 16.37
CA TYR A 536 27.27 18.02 16.84
C TYR A 536 26.67 19.21 16.06
N ARG A 537 27.52 20.07 15.49
CA ARG A 537 27.16 21.23 14.64
C ARG A 537 26.69 20.85 13.24
N ASP A 538 27.04 19.67 12.76
CA ASP A 538 26.60 19.17 11.45
C ASP A 538 25.17 18.59 11.51
N LEU A 539 24.68 18.28 12.71
CA LEU A 539 23.37 17.67 12.95
C LEU A 539 22.26 18.74 13.04
N PRO A 540 21.11 18.54 12.38
CA PRO A 540 20.63 17.30 11.76
C PRO A 540 21.14 17.11 10.32
N ILE A 541 21.54 15.88 9.99
CA ILE A 541 21.88 15.44 8.63
C ILE A 541 20.71 14.64 8.08
N ARG A 542 20.25 14.94 6.86
CA ARG A 542 19.05 14.34 6.28
C ARG A 542 19.35 13.75 4.91
N TYR A 543 19.40 12.42 4.80
CA TYR A 543 19.59 11.74 3.51
C TYR A 543 18.26 11.22 2.96
N ALA A 544 18.03 11.39 1.66
CA ALA A 544 16.88 10.83 0.97
C ALA A 544 17.29 10.03 -0.27
N GLU A 545 16.54 9.01 -0.67
CA GLU A 545 16.89 8.15 -1.81
C GLU A 545 15.65 7.51 -2.48
N PHE A 546 15.48 7.80 -3.78
CA PHE A 546 14.42 7.23 -4.63
C PHE A 546 14.81 5.93 -5.36
N SER A 547 15.89 5.27 -4.94
CA SER A 547 16.36 4.06 -5.63
C SER A 547 15.37 2.90 -5.47
N PRO A 548 15.32 1.93 -6.41
CA PRO A 548 14.45 0.78 -6.28
C PRO A 548 14.82 -0.07 -5.06
N LEU A 549 13.80 -0.67 -4.45
CA LEU A 549 13.87 -1.64 -3.37
C LEU A 549 13.17 -2.93 -3.81
N HIS A 550 13.62 -4.06 -3.26
CA HIS A 550 13.16 -5.39 -3.68
C HIS A 550 12.76 -6.25 -2.48
N ARG A 551 11.52 -6.78 -2.49
CA ARG A 551 11.01 -7.71 -1.47
C ARG A 551 10.36 -8.92 -2.15
N ASN A 552 10.61 -10.13 -1.64
CA ASN A 552 10.16 -11.40 -2.18
C ASN A 552 8.70 -11.72 -1.81
N GLU A 553 7.81 -10.74 -2.00
CA GLU A 553 6.38 -10.85 -1.75
C GLU A 553 5.78 -12.12 -2.38
N ALA A 554 4.94 -12.84 -1.63
CA ALA A 554 4.31 -14.08 -2.10
C ALA A 554 3.51 -13.83 -3.40
N SER A 555 3.69 -14.69 -4.40
CA SER A 555 3.17 -14.47 -5.76
C SER A 555 1.65 -14.26 -5.81
N GLY A 556 0.89 -14.99 -4.99
CA GLY A 556 -0.57 -14.86 -4.87
C GLY A 556 -1.06 -13.58 -4.17
N SER A 557 -0.16 -12.78 -3.59
CA SER A 557 -0.49 -11.49 -2.94
C SER A 557 -0.31 -10.28 -3.86
N LEU A 558 0.35 -10.45 -5.00
CA LEU A 558 0.72 -9.38 -5.92
C LEU A 558 -0.53 -8.78 -6.58
N SER A 559 -0.64 -7.45 -6.60
CA SER A 559 -1.82 -6.77 -7.14
C SER A 559 -1.46 -5.42 -7.75
N GLY A 560 -1.49 -5.36 -9.09
CA GLY A 560 -1.32 -4.14 -9.87
C GLY A 560 -0.09 -3.32 -9.45
N LEU A 561 -0.34 -2.16 -8.85
CA LEU A 561 0.67 -1.29 -8.24
C LEU A 561 0.62 -1.25 -6.70
N THR A 562 -0.40 -1.84 -6.05
CA THR A 562 -0.59 -1.73 -4.59
C THR A 562 0.30 -2.68 -3.78
N ARG A 563 0.63 -3.85 -4.34
CA ARG A 563 1.55 -4.84 -3.76
C ARG A 563 2.43 -5.43 -4.87
N VAL A 564 3.73 -5.16 -4.77
CA VAL A 564 4.76 -5.33 -5.82
C VAL A 564 6.06 -5.84 -5.19
N ARG A 565 6.86 -6.56 -5.98
CA ARG A 565 8.18 -7.09 -5.58
C ARG A 565 9.32 -6.10 -5.77
N ARG A 566 9.16 -5.15 -6.70
CA ARG A 566 10.04 -3.99 -6.88
C ARG A 566 9.20 -2.73 -6.69
N PHE A 567 9.69 -1.80 -5.90
CA PHE A 567 9.07 -0.50 -5.67
C PHE A 567 10.13 0.60 -5.51
N HIS A 568 9.74 1.86 -5.68
CA HIS A 568 10.56 3.01 -5.30
C HIS A 568 9.87 3.66 -4.12
N GLN A 569 10.57 3.83 -3.01
CA GLN A 569 10.06 4.57 -1.85
C GLN A 569 10.69 5.96 -1.85
N ASP A 570 9.96 6.96 -1.37
CA ASP A 570 10.52 8.29 -1.07
C ASP A 570 11.26 8.27 0.27
N ASP A 571 12.19 7.32 0.37
CA ASP A 571 12.81 6.87 1.61
C ASP A 571 13.83 7.89 2.10
N ALA A 572 13.84 8.18 3.39
CA ALA A 572 14.80 9.09 3.97
C ALA A 572 15.14 8.76 5.42
N HIS A 573 16.38 9.10 5.79
CA HIS A 573 16.93 8.87 7.11
C HIS A 573 17.54 10.17 7.63
N VAL A 574 17.02 10.65 8.76
CA VAL A 574 17.53 11.81 9.47
C VAL A 574 18.39 11.34 10.64
N PHE A 575 19.64 11.76 10.67
CA PHE A 575 20.54 11.61 11.81
C PHE A 575 20.54 12.92 12.60
N CYS A 576 20.10 12.86 13.85
CA CYS A 576 19.95 14.04 14.71
C CYS A 576 20.42 13.74 16.14
N ARG A 577 20.56 14.78 16.96
CA ARG A 577 20.76 14.60 18.41
C ARG A 577 19.42 14.34 19.11
N PRO A 578 19.41 13.71 20.30
CA PRO A 578 18.18 13.49 21.07
C PRO A 578 17.36 14.78 21.31
N ASP A 579 18.01 15.92 21.54
CA ASP A 579 17.34 17.22 21.74
C ASP A 579 16.65 17.78 20.48
N GLN A 580 16.97 17.25 19.29
CA GLN A 580 16.43 17.70 18.01
C GLN A 580 15.23 16.87 17.52
N VAL A 581 14.96 15.71 18.13
CA VAL A 581 13.98 14.72 17.64
C VAL A 581 12.58 15.32 17.44
N SER A 582 12.05 16.06 18.42
CA SER A 582 10.71 16.64 18.32
C SER A 582 10.57 17.65 17.17
N GLY A 583 11.57 18.52 16.98
CA GLY A 583 11.55 19.51 15.89
C GLY A 583 11.68 18.89 14.50
N GLU A 584 12.44 17.79 14.38
CA GLU A 584 12.51 17.03 13.12
C GLU A 584 11.18 16.33 12.79
N ILE A 585 10.47 15.79 13.78
CA ILE A 585 9.13 15.21 13.58
C ILE A 585 8.12 16.29 13.16
N GLU A 586 8.12 17.46 13.79
CA GLU A 586 7.27 18.60 13.40
C GLU A 586 7.53 19.06 11.96
N SER A 587 8.81 19.12 11.54
CA SER A 587 9.20 19.40 10.16
C SER A 587 8.66 18.34 9.19
N MET A 588 8.77 17.05 9.52
CA MET A 588 8.23 15.95 8.71
C MET A 588 6.70 15.96 8.60
N LEU A 589 5.98 16.26 9.69
CA LEU A 589 4.52 16.39 9.68
C LEU A 589 4.05 17.60 8.86
N THR A 590 4.84 18.68 8.84
CA THR A 590 4.60 19.85 7.98
C THR A 590 4.80 19.48 6.50
N MET A 591 5.94 18.85 6.17
CA MET A 591 6.27 18.36 4.83
C MET A 591 5.20 17.39 4.29
N LEU A 592 4.76 16.45 5.12
CA LEU A 592 3.68 15.50 4.85
C LEU A 592 2.38 16.22 4.49
N SER A 593 2.00 17.23 5.29
CA SER A 593 0.79 18.02 5.07
C SER A 593 0.85 18.73 3.71
N SER A 594 1.96 19.39 3.40
CA SER A 594 2.17 20.10 2.13
C SER A 594 2.12 19.17 0.91
N ALA A 595 2.72 17.98 1.00
CA ALA A 595 2.66 16.98 -0.06
C ALA A 595 1.21 16.51 -0.30
N TYR A 596 0.49 16.15 0.76
CA TYR A 596 -0.87 15.59 0.65
C TYR A 596 -1.89 16.62 0.16
N GLU A 597 -1.76 17.87 0.60
CA GLU A 597 -2.56 18.99 0.09
C GLU A 597 -2.32 19.21 -1.41
N THR A 598 -1.07 19.18 -1.87
CA THR A 598 -0.71 19.29 -3.31
C THR A 598 -1.39 18.21 -4.16
N PHE A 599 -1.52 16.97 -3.66
CA PHE A 599 -2.23 15.89 -4.35
C PHE A 599 -3.77 15.87 -4.11
N GLY A 600 -4.30 16.82 -3.34
CA GLY A 600 -5.73 16.97 -3.07
C GLY A 600 -6.30 16.03 -2.00
N PHE A 601 -5.46 15.43 -1.15
CA PHE A 601 -5.90 14.62 -0.01
C PHE A 601 -6.19 15.53 1.19
N GLN A 602 -7.48 15.66 1.54
CA GLN A 602 -7.93 16.59 2.59
C GLN A 602 -7.87 16.00 4.01
N GLN A 603 -7.71 14.67 4.15
CA GLN A 603 -7.75 13.97 5.44
C GLN A 603 -6.78 12.78 5.44
N PHE A 604 -6.06 12.62 6.54
CA PHE A 604 -5.26 11.44 6.87
C PHE A 604 -5.33 11.22 8.39
N GLU A 605 -5.25 9.96 8.82
CA GLU A 605 -5.22 9.60 10.24
C GLU A 605 -3.77 9.42 10.69
N LEU A 606 -3.44 9.99 11.86
CA LEU A 606 -2.18 9.75 12.55
C LEU A 606 -2.36 8.64 13.58
N VAL A 607 -1.50 7.64 13.55
CA VAL A 607 -1.60 6.47 14.42
C VAL A 607 -0.26 6.24 15.12
N LEU A 608 -0.24 6.29 16.45
CA LEU A 608 0.96 5.99 17.24
C LEU A 608 1.01 4.49 17.54
N SER A 609 2.02 3.81 17.02
CA SER A 609 2.23 2.37 17.20
C SER A 609 3.39 2.10 18.18
N THR A 610 3.06 1.46 19.31
CA THR A 610 3.94 1.30 20.49
C THR A 610 4.66 -0.06 20.54
N ARG A 611 5.53 -0.24 21.53
CA ARG A 611 6.43 -1.40 21.74
C ARG A 611 5.74 -2.75 21.54
N PRO A 612 6.16 -3.56 20.55
CA PRO A 612 5.66 -4.92 20.35
C PRO A 612 6.18 -5.88 21.44
N ALA A 613 5.65 -7.09 21.51
CA ALA A 613 6.13 -8.12 22.44
C ALA A 613 7.59 -8.52 22.20
N ASN A 614 8.03 -8.57 20.93
CA ASN A 614 9.41 -8.86 20.54
C ASN A 614 10.10 -7.57 20.08
N PHE A 615 10.96 -7.00 20.92
CA PHE A 615 11.67 -5.74 20.65
C PHE A 615 13.16 -5.83 21.02
N ILE A 616 13.95 -4.91 20.48
CA ILE A 616 15.39 -4.74 20.76
C ILE A 616 15.59 -3.40 21.47
N GLY A 617 16.50 -3.36 22.46
CA GLY A 617 16.79 -2.19 23.28
C GLY A 617 16.23 -2.32 24.70
N SER A 618 16.51 -1.34 25.55
CA SER A 618 15.99 -1.29 26.92
C SER A 618 14.57 -0.72 26.97
N VAL A 619 13.81 -1.12 27.99
CA VAL A 619 12.46 -0.60 28.26
C VAL A 619 12.49 0.94 28.41
N ALA A 620 13.52 1.49 29.06
CA ALA A 620 13.66 2.92 29.27
C ALA A 620 13.91 3.73 27.98
N GLU A 621 14.71 3.20 27.04
CA GLU A 621 14.88 3.82 25.70
C GLU A 621 13.55 3.87 24.94
N TRP A 622 12.76 2.79 25.02
CA TRP A 622 11.44 2.71 24.41
C TRP A 622 10.41 3.64 25.04
N ASP A 623 10.33 3.71 26.37
CA ASP A 623 9.41 4.59 27.08
C ASP A 623 9.72 6.08 26.77
N ALA A 624 11.01 6.42 26.62
CA ALA A 624 11.44 7.74 26.16
C ALA A 624 11.03 8.01 24.71
N ALA A 625 11.28 7.07 23.79
CA ALA A 625 10.92 7.19 22.38
C ALA A 625 9.41 7.35 22.16
N GLU A 626 8.59 6.60 22.88
CA GLU A 626 7.13 6.72 22.85
C GLU A 626 6.66 8.06 23.41
N SER A 627 7.28 8.55 24.49
CA SER A 627 7.02 9.90 25.02
C SER A 627 7.38 10.98 23.99
N ASP A 628 8.51 10.85 23.31
CA ASP A 628 8.99 11.83 22.33
C ASP A 628 8.05 11.93 21.11
N LEU A 629 7.62 10.79 20.55
CA LEU A 629 6.62 10.75 19.49
C LEU A 629 5.27 11.31 19.96
N LYS A 630 4.84 10.95 21.17
CA LYS A 630 3.57 11.44 21.73
C LYS A 630 3.58 12.96 21.91
N ARG A 631 4.66 13.53 22.47
CA ARG A 631 4.80 14.99 22.62
C ARG A 631 4.79 15.71 21.27
N ALA A 632 5.42 15.15 20.23
CA ALA A 632 5.39 15.73 18.89
C ALA A 632 3.99 15.64 18.23
N LEU A 633 3.26 14.53 18.44
CA LEU A 633 1.87 14.39 18.00
C LEU A 633 0.94 15.38 18.71
N ASP A 634 1.04 15.48 20.04
CA ASP A 634 0.24 16.42 20.85
C ASP A 634 0.56 17.88 20.47
N GLY A 635 1.83 18.21 20.24
CA GLY A 635 2.30 19.52 19.77
C GLY A 635 1.81 19.89 18.37
N SER A 636 1.56 18.91 17.50
CA SER A 636 1.05 19.15 16.13
C SER A 636 -0.39 19.70 16.09
N GLY A 637 -1.13 19.62 17.19
CA GLY A 637 -2.55 20.01 17.27
C GLY A 637 -3.51 19.14 16.45
N ARG A 638 -3.03 18.02 15.89
CA ARG A 638 -3.83 17.07 15.11
C ARG A 638 -4.36 15.94 15.98
N GLN A 639 -5.55 15.43 15.63
CA GLN A 639 -6.10 14.23 16.25
C GLN A 639 -5.29 12.99 15.83
N TRP A 640 -4.97 12.12 16.79
CA TRP A 640 -4.23 10.88 16.59
C TRP A 640 -4.82 9.75 17.44
N THR A 641 -4.57 8.50 17.06
CA THR A 641 -5.06 7.30 17.77
C THR A 641 -3.92 6.37 18.16
N LEU A 642 -4.06 5.66 19.28
CA LEU A 642 -3.10 4.64 19.71
C LEU A 642 -3.34 3.31 18.98
N ASN A 643 -2.26 2.57 18.71
CA ASN A 643 -2.25 1.23 18.12
C ASN A 643 -1.24 0.37 18.89
N GLU A 644 -1.72 -0.28 19.94
CA GLU A 644 -0.85 -0.93 20.93
C GLU A 644 -0.07 -2.10 20.31
N ALA A 645 1.21 -2.20 20.65
CA ALA A 645 2.12 -3.31 20.28
C ALA A 645 2.37 -3.53 18.77
N ASP A 646 2.10 -2.54 17.91
CA ASP A 646 2.34 -2.60 16.45
C ASP A 646 3.61 -1.84 15.99
N GLY A 647 4.45 -1.34 16.89
CA GLY A 647 5.76 -0.77 16.56
C GLY A 647 6.70 -1.80 15.90
N ALA A 648 7.70 -1.37 15.12
CA ALA A 648 8.69 -2.33 14.61
C ALA A 648 9.72 -2.67 15.70
N PHE A 649 10.41 -3.80 15.57
CA PHE A 649 11.31 -4.34 16.62
C PHE A 649 12.42 -3.39 17.10
N TYR A 650 12.74 -2.31 16.36
CA TYR A 650 13.81 -1.35 16.66
C TYR A 650 13.32 0.03 17.17
N GLY A 651 12.02 0.29 17.17
CA GLY A 651 11.47 1.53 17.74
C GLY A 651 10.02 1.84 17.34
N PRO A 652 9.35 2.74 18.07
CA PRO A 652 7.97 3.10 17.85
C PRO A 652 7.82 3.95 16.57
N LYS A 653 6.61 3.99 16.02
CA LYS A 653 6.32 4.67 14.75
C LYS A 653 5.00 5.44 14.78
N ILE A 654 4.96 6.53 14.02
CA ILE A 654 3.74 7.21 13.59
C ILE A 654 3.38 6.65 12.22
N ASP A 655 2.38 5.78 12.15
CA ASP A 655 1.79 5.33 10.89
C ASP A 655 0.78 6.35 10.39
N ILE A 656 0.87 6.71 9.11
CA ILE A 656 -0.07 7.64 8.49
C ILE A 656 -0.98 6.88 7.53
N ARG A 657 -2.28 6.91 7.83
CA ARG A 657 -3.31 6.22 7.06
C ARG A 657 -4.09 7.22 6.23
N LEU A 658 -3.84 7.23 4.93
CA LEU A 658 -4.53 8.05 3.96
C LEU A 658 -5.91 7.45 3.68
N VAL A 659 -6.97 8.28 3.76
CA VAL A 659 -8.35 7.85 3.49
C VAL A 659 -8.72 8.28 2.08
N ASP A 660 -9.02 7.31 1.22
CA ASP A 660 -9.41 7.62 -0.17
C ASP A 660 -10.89 8.02 -0.31
N ALA A 661 -11.28 8.44 -1.52
CA ALA A 661 -12.64 8.86 -1.83
C ALA A 661 -13.72 7.75 -1.68
N ALA A 662 -13.31 6.49 -1.52
CA ALA A 662 -14.20 5.36 -1.21
C ALA A 662 -14.18 4.98 0.29
N GLY A 663 -13.47 5.74 1.13
CA GLY A 663 -13.35 5.50 2.57
C GLY A 663 -12.39 4.37 2.94
N ARG A 664 -11.59 3.84 1.99
CA ARG A 664 -10.57 2.83 2.30
C ARG A 664 -9.35 3.51 2.91
N LYS A 665 -8.81 2.90 3.97
CA LYS A 665 -7.62 3.37 4.68
C LYS A 665 -6.39 2.68 4.10
N HIS A 666 -5.45 3.47 3.59
CA HIS A 666 -4.17 2.97 3.05
C HIS A 666 -3.03 3.53 3.89
N GLN A 667 -2.21 2.65 4.47
CA GLN A 667 -0.96 3.10 5.04
C GLN A 667 0.01 3.47 3.91
N THR A 668 0.43 4.74 3.92
CA THR A 668 1.28 5.36 2.90
C THR A 668 2.56 5.86 3.52
N ALA A 669 2.47 6.87 4.40
CA ALA A 669 3.60 7.43 5.13
C ALA A 669 3.87 6.73 6.46
N THR A 670 5.11 6.89 6.92
CA THR A 670 5.57 6.49 8.26
C THR A 670 6.64 7.48 8.74
N ILE A 671 6.68 7.73 10.04
CA ILE A 671 7.81 8.39 10.73
C ILE A 671 8.18 7.48 11.89
N GLN A 672 9.41 6.98 11.92
CA GLN A 672 9.83 5.94 12.87
C GLN A 672 11.19 6.27 13.49
N LEU A 673 11.27 6.14 14.81
CA LEU A 673 12.53 6.30 15.54
C LEU A 673 13.31 4.99 15.56
N ASP A 674 14.63 5.09 15.48
CA ASP A 674 15.56 3.97 15.57
C ASP A 674 16.81 4.38 16.35
N PHE A 675 16.99 3.71 17.48
CA PHE A 675 18.13 3.85 18.37
C PHE A 675 19.12 2.68 18.22
N GLN A 676 18.75 1.64 17.47
CA GLN A 676 19.45 0.37 17.34
C GLN A 676 20.42 0.34 16.15
N LEU A 677 20.04 0.86 14.97
CA LEU A 677 20.96 0.93 13.83
C LEU A 677 22.19 1.81 14.12
N PRO A 678 22.07 3.01 14.71
CA PRO A 678 23.22 3.79 15.15
C PRO A 678 24.15 3.03 16.10
N GLN A 679 23.63 2.16 16.96
CA GLN A 679 24.43 1.31 17.86
C GLN A 679 25.12 0.18 17.06
N ARG A 680 24.38 -0.57 16.26
CA ARG A 680 24.89 -1.69 15.44
C ARG A 680 25.94 -1.26 14.40
N PHE A 681 25.85 -0.03 13.90
CA PHE A 681 26.85 0.51 12.97
C PHE A 681 28.02 1.23 13.64
N ASP A 682 27.98 1.40 14.96
CA ASP A 682 28.87 2.25 15.76
C ASP A 682 28.97 3.69 15.20
N LEU A 683 27.81 4.27 14.89
CA LEU A 683 27.73 5.66 14.45
C LEU A 683 27.95 6.59 15.65
N ALA A 684 28.74 7.64 15.44
CA ALA A 684 29.05 8.64 16.46
C ALA A 684 29.27 10.03 15.82
N TYR A 685 29.09 11.05 16.64
CA TYR A 685 29.50 12.43 16.37
C TYR A 685 30.27 12.99 17.57
N THR A 686 31.07 14.03 17.35
CA THR A 686 31.77 14.77 18.40
C THR A 686 30.83 15.76 19.07
N ASP A 687 30.55 15.57 20.35
CA ASP A 687 29.67 16.45 21.14
C ASP A 687 30.34 17.76 21.58
N GLU A 688 29.59 18.62 22.29
CA GLU A 688 30.08 19.94 22.74
C GLU A 688 31.28 19.85 23.69
N SER A 689 31.43 18.73 24.41
CA SER A 689 32.55 18.47 25.32
C SER A 689 33.80 17.91 24.63
N GLY A 690 33.70 17.61 23.33
CA GLY A 690 34.73 16.87 22.59
C GLY A 690 34.65 15.35 22.77
N GLY A 691 33.61 14.86 23.47
CA GLY A 691 33.31 13.43 23.61
C GLY A 691 32.73 12.84 22.33
N LYS A 692 32.57 11.50 22.31
CA LYS A 692 31.82 10.80 21.28
C LYS A 692 30.42 10.49 21.78
N SER A 693 29.42 11.06 21.12
CA SER A 693 28.01 10.81 21.36
C SER A 693 27.36 10.14 20.14
N ARG A 694 26.27 9.39 20.35
CA ARG A 694 25.61 8.60 19.29
C ARG A 694 24.38 9.35 18.76
N PRO A 695 24.16 9.45 17.42
CA PRO A 695 22.97 10.09 16.87
C PRO A 695 21.73 9.19 17.02
N VAL A 696 20.56 9.82 17.04
CA VAL A 696 19.26 9.17 16.82
C VAL A 696 18.99 9.14 15.32
N MET A 697 18.44 8.03 14.82
CA MET A 697 18.04 7.87 13.42
C MET A 697 16.52 7.93 13.32
N ILE A 698 15.99 8.74 12.40
CA ILE A 698 14.56 8.82 12.09
C ILE A 698 14.37 8.34 10.65
N HIS A 699 13.66 7.23 10.47
CA HIS A 699 13.23 6.71 9.17
C HIS A 699 11.93 7.41 8.79
N ARG A 700 11.80 7.89 7.54
CA ARG A 700 10.55 8.45 7.05
C ARG A 700 10.28 8.14 5.59
N ALA A 701 8.99 8.07 5.26
CA ALA A 701 8.45 8.14 3.91
C ALA A 701 7.20 9.01 3.93
N ILE A 702 7.01 9.88 2.95
CA ILE A 702 5.86 10.81 2.81
C ILE A 702 4.80 10.21 1.86
N LEU A 703 5.22 9.55 0.77
CA LEU A 703 4.31 8.83 -0.13
C LEU A 703 4.22 7.34 0.23
N GLY A 704 5.29 6.79 0.79
CA GLY A 704 5.50 5.34 0.82
C GLY A 704 6.07 4.88 -0.52
N SER A 705 5.61 3.74 -1.05
CA SER A 705 5.98 3.38 -2.41
C SER A 705 5.26 4.25 -3.45
N VAL A 706 6.02 4.81 -4.39
CA VAL A 706 5.51 5.59 -5.53
C VAL A 706 4.49 4.77 -6.32
N GLU A 707 4.69 3.46 -6.47
CA GLU A 707 3.72 2.55 -7.09
C GLU A 707 2.38 2.52 -6.34
N ARG A 708 2.37 2.32 -5.02
CA ARG A 708 1.14 2.28 -4.22
C ARG A 708 0.46 3.65 -4.19
N PHE A 709 1.24 4.72 -4.06
CA PHE A 709 0.73 6.09 -4.09
C PHE A 709 0.10 6.41 -5.45
N LEU A 710 0.74 6.03 -6.56
CA LEU A 710 0.15 6.13 -7.90
C LEU A 710 -1.13 5.31 -8.02
N ALA A 711 -1.20 4.11 -7.44
CA ALA A 711 -2.45 3.34 -7.40
C ALA A 711 -3.57 4.16 -6.76
N ILE A 712 -3.37 4.61 -5.52
CA ILE A 712 -4.36 5.40 -4.75
C ILE A 712 -4.75 6.67 -5.52
N LEU A 713 -3.79 7.35 -6.14
CA LEU A 713 -4.01 8.58 -6.91
C LEU A 713 -4.79 8.34 -8.22
N ILE A 714 -4.57 7.20 -8.90
CA ILE A 714 -5.38 6.79 -10.07
C ILE A 714 -6.84 6.55 -9.64
N GLU A 715 -7.07 5.89 -8.51
CA GLU A 715 -8.42 5.56 -8.03
C GLU A 715 -9.16 6.80 -7.52
N GLN A 716 -8.50 7.65 -6.72
CA GLN A 716 -9.02 8.93 -6.24
C GLN A 716 -9.41 9.88 -7.38
N THR A 717 -8.55 10.02 -8.39
CA THR A 717 -8.88 10.82 -9.57
C THR A 717 -9.87 10.10 -10.50
N SER A 718 -10.07 8.80 -10.33
CA SER A 718 -10.76 7.92 -11.28
C SER A 718 -10.23 8.10 -12.72
N GLY A 719 -8.93 8.41 -12.86
CA GLY A 719 -8.26 8.75 -14.11
C GLY A 719 -8.64 10.12 -14.70
N TRP A 720 -9.16 11.07 -13.90
CA TRP A 720 -9.43 12.45 -14.29
C TRP A 720 -8.36 13.37 -13.71
N TRP A 721 -7.31 13.64 -14.49
CA TRP A 721 -6.15 14.36 -13.98
C TRP A 721 -6.35 15.89 -14.01
N PRO A 722 -5.92 16.62 -12.96
CA PRO A 722 -5.74 18.07 -13.03
C PRO A 722 -4.59 18.41 -14.00
N PHE A 723 -4.57 19.61 -14.57
CA PHE A 723 -3.63 19.96 -15.65
C PHE A 723 -2.15 19.75 -15.28
N TRP A 724 -1.73 20.21 -14.10
CA TRP A 724 -0.35 20.11 -13.64
C TRP A 724 0.11 18.65 -13.55
N LEU A 725 -0.75 17.73 -13.08
CA LEU A 725 -0.43 16.31 -12.92
C LEU A 725 -0.59 15.50 -14.21
N SER A 726 -1.50 15.92 -15.09
CA SER A 726 -1.97 15.12 -16.24
C SER A 726 -0.85 14.55 -17.12
N PRO A 727 -0.95 13.27 -17.54
CA PRO A 727 -0.07 12.71 -18.57
C PRO A 727 -0.49 13.12 -19.99
N ARG A 728 -1.65 13.79 -20.15
CA ARG A 728 -2.28 14.18 -21.42
C ARG A 728 -2.74 15.63 -21.33
N GLN A 729 -1.77 16.54 -21.20
CA GLN A 729 -2.05 17.97 -20.95
C GLN A 729 -2.75 18.62 -22.15
N ALA A 730 -2.22 18.41 -23.36
CA ALA A 730 -2.93 18.81 -24.57
C ALA A 730 -2.62 17.91 -25.78
N ILE A 731 -3.48 17.98 -26.79
CA ILE A 731 -3.27 17.36 -28.10
C ILE A 731 -3.55 18.36 -29.23
N VAL A 732 -2.66 18.43 -30.21
CA VAL A 732 -2.83 19.24 -31.42
C VAL A 732 -3.40 18.39 -32.56
N LEU A 733 -4.49 18.87 -33.16
CA LEU A 733 -5.24 18.25 -34.24
C LEU A 733 -5.27 19.20 -35.45
N PRO A 734 -4.60 18.88 -36.57
CA PRO A 734 -4.75 19.65 -37.80
C PRO A 734 -6.15 19.42 -38.40
N ALA A 735 -6.78 20.49 -38.88
CA ALA A 735 -8.13 20.46 -39.46
C ALA A 735 -8.14 19.94 -40.91
N SER A 736 -7.02 20.07 -41.62
CA SER A 736 -6.77 19.53 -42.97
C SER A 736 -5.51 18.67 -42.98
N ARG A 737 -5.21 18.05 -44.12
CA ARG A 737 -3.94 17.34 -44.37
C ARG A 737 -2.97 18.16 -45.22
N ASP A 738 -3.19 19.47 -45.29
CA ASP A 738 -2.28 20.38 -45.96
C ASP A 738 -0.95 20.39 -45.21
N GLU A 739 0.16 20.24 -45.93
CA GLU A 739 1.51 20.19 -45.37
C GLU A 739 1.80 21.46 -44.55
N ALA A 740 1.33 22.63 -44.99
CA ALA A 740 1.51 23.89 -44.27
C ALA A 740 0.73 23.92 -42.94
N VAL A 741 -0.44 23.27 -42.87
CA VAL A 741 -1.25 23.17 -41.64
C VAL A 741 -0.67 22.12 -40.69
N VAL A 742 -0.12 21.02 -41.22
CA VAL A 742 0.57 19.99 -40.43
C VAL A 742 1.90 20.50 -39.86
N GLU A 743 2.67 21.27 -40.64
CA GLU A 743 3.87 21.95 -40.16
C GLU A 743 3.54 22.96 -39.06
N TYR A 744 2.47 23.75 -39.24
CA TYR A 744 1.99 24.66 -38.22
C TYR A 744 1.55 23.93 -36.95
N ALA A 745 0.81 22.83 -37.06
CA ALA A 745 0.45 21.97 -35.92
C ALA A 745 1.69 21.48 -35.16
N ALA A 746 2.76 21.12 -35.88
CA ALA A 746 4.04 20.75 -35.28
C ALA A 746 4.75 21.94 -34.62
N LYS A 747 4.70 23.15 -35.18
CA LYS A 747 5.19 24.39 -34.55
C LYS A 747 4.44 24.65 -33.23
N VAL A 748 3.11 24.60 -33.24
CA VAL A 748 2.26 24.76 -32.04
C VAL A 748 2.65 23.76 -30.96
N GLN A 749 2.80 22.48 -31.32
CA GLN A 749 3.21 21.43 -30.38
C GLN A 749 4.56 21.71 -29.72
N ARG A 750 5.56 22.15 -30.49
CA ARG A 750 6.91 22.47 -29.97
C ARG A 750 6.91 23.71 -29.07
N VAL A 751 6.29 24.80 -29.53
CA VAL A 751 6.19 26.07 -28.77
C VAL A 751 5.44 25.86 -27.45
N LEU A 752 4.30 25.17 -27.47
CA LEU A 752 3.56 24.89 -26.24
C LEU A 752 4.28 23.90 -25.32
N SER A 753 5.04 22.93 -25.85
CA SER A 753 5.81 21.99 -25.03
C SER A 753 7.04 22.62 -24.37
N LEU A 754 7.83 23.40 -25.11
CA LEU A 754 9.15 23.90 -24.70
C LEU A 754 9.20 25.40 -24.36
N GLY A 755 8.20 26.18 -24.74
CA GLY A 755 8.21 27.65 -24.64
C GLY A 755 8.89 28.37 -25.82
N PHE A 756 9.45 27.62 -26.78
CA PHE A 756 10.09 28.16 -28.00
C PHE A 756 10.01 27.13 -29.13
N ASP A 757 10.20 27.55 -30.38
CA ASP A 757 10.39 26.62 -31.50
C ASP A 757 11.89 26.23 -31.61
N PRO A 758 12.26 24.94 -31.42
CA PRO A 758 13.65 24.50 -31.51
C PRO A 758 14.16 24.39 -32.95
N THR A 759 13.32 24.58 -33.99
CA THR A 759 13.78 24.56 -35.39
C THR A 759 14.98 25.49 -35.60
N PRO A 760 15.97 25.11 -36.43
CA PRO A 760 17.06 26.00 -36.80
C PRO A 760 16.51 27.11 -37.70
N HIS A 761 16.61 28.37 -37.25
CA HIS A 761 16.42 29.49 -38.17
C HIS A 761 17.54 29.44 -39.23
N PRO A 762 17.29 29.73 -40.51
CA PRO A 762 18.32 29.77 -41.55
C PRO A 762 19.46 30.80 -41.33
N ALA A 763 19.43 31.54 -40.21
CA ALA A 763 20.46 32.48 -39.78
C ALA A 763 21.38 31.91 -38.68
N GLY A 764 21.33 30.60 -38.43
CA GLY A 764 22.10 29.91 -37.39
C GLY A 764 21.51 30.07 -35.96
N PRO A 765 22.09 29.36 -34.97
CA PRO A 765 21.70 29.48 -33.57
C PRO A 765 22.17 30.83 -33.01
N LYS A 766 21.27 31.82 -32.92
CA LYS A 766 21.62 33.19 -32.50
C LYS A 766 22.04 33.35 -31.03
N THR A 767 21.74 32.39 -30.16
CA THR A 767 22.17 32.36 -28.75
C THR A 767 22.33 30.92 -28.27
N THR A 768 23.12 30.72 -27.21
CA THR A 768 22.98 29.58 -26.30
C THR A 768 21.56 29.62 -25.71
N ARG A 769 20.66 28.82 -26.28
CA ARG A 769 19.26 28.75 -25.85
C ARG A 769 19.20 28.28 -24.39
N GLU A 770 18.59 29.09 -23.52
CA GLU A 770 18.39 28.74 -22.12
C GLU A 770 17.57 27.44 -22.00
N ARG A 771 17.89 26.62 -20.99
CA ARG A 771 17.15 25.38 -20.74
C ARG A 771 15.75 25.76 -20.27
N PRO A 772 14.67 25.26 -20.91
CA PRO A 772 13.32 25.62 -20.51
C PRO A 772 13.01 25.10 -19.11
N LEU A 773 12.57 26.01 -18.22
CA LEU A 773 12.28 25.71 -16.81
C LEU A 773 11.07 24.79 -16.63
N GLN A 774 10.09 24.86 -17.54
CA GLN A 774 8.89 24.03 -17.53
C GLN A 774 8.68 23.36 -18.90
N ARG A 775 8.33 22.08 -18.89
CA ARG A 775 7.98 21.30 -20.09
C ARG A 775 6.57 20.74 -19.98
N PHE A 776 5.74 20.98 -21.00
CA PHE A 776 4.39 20.42 -21.09
C PHE A 776 4.31 19.25 -22.07
N TYR A 777 3.44 18.29 -21.75
CA TYR A 777 3.19 17.09 -22.55
C TYR A 777 2.08 17.37 -23.58
N ILE A 778 2.52 17.90 -24.73
CA ILE A 778 1.68 18.22 -25.88
C ILE A 778 1.88 17.13 -26.94
N ASP A 779 0.85 16.32 -27.17
CA ASP A 779 0.86 15.27 -28.19
C ASP A 779 0.35 15.84 -29.54
N LEU A 780 0.71 15.24 -30.67
CA LEU A 780 0.36 15.71 -32.03
C LEU A 780 -0.20 14.56 -32.88
N VAL A 781 -1.28 14.81 -33.60
CA VAL A 781 -1.77 13.92 -34.66
C VAL A 781 -1.24 14.42 -36.01
N SER A 782 -0.13 13.83 -36.47
CA SER A 782 0.43 14.13 -37.81
C SER A 782 -0.23 13.28 -38.91
N ASN A 783 -0.27 11.96 -38.73
CA ASN A 783 -0.63 11.00 -39.77
C ASN A 783 -1.87 10.17 -39.39
N SER A 784 -3.07 10.76 -39.45
CA SER A 784 -4.33 10.03 -39.26
C SER A 784 -5.24 10.11 -40.48
N ASN A 785 -5.87 8.98 -40.80
CA ASN A 785 -6.91 8.91 -41.83
C ASN A 785 -8.30 9.31 -41.31
N ASP A 786 -8.46 9.53 -40.00
CA ASP A 786 -9.75 9.83 -39.38
C ASP A 786 -10.23 11.27 -39.64
N LYS A 787 -11.56 11.45 -39.70
CA LYS A 787 -12.19 12.77 -39.76
C LYS A 787 -11.96 13.54 -38.44
N LEU A 788 -11.81 14.87 -38.51
CA LEU A 788 -11.58 15.73 -37.34
C LEU A 788 -12.57 15.47 -36.18
N ALA A 789 -13.86 15.28 -36.45
CA ALA A 789 -14.86 14.96 -35.43
C ALA A 789 -14.57 13.65 -34.67
N LYS A 790 -14.02 12.62 -35.36
CA LYS A 790 -13.58 11.37 -34.73
C LYS A 790 -12.30 11.59 -33.91
N LEU A 791 -11.35 12.39 -34.40
CA LEU A 791 -10.14 12.75 -33.65
C LEU A 791 -10.47 13.51 -32.35
N VAL A 792 -11.35 14.50 -32.41
CA VAL A 792 -11.85 15.24 -31.23
C VAL A 792 -12.53 14.28 -30.25
N ARG A 793 -13.42 13.40 -30.72
CA ARG A 793 -14.09 12.40 -29.86
C ARG A 793 -13.09 11.43 -29.21
N SER A 794 -12.09 10.95 -29.95
CA SER A 794 -11.01 10.11 -29.42
C SER A 794 -10.19 10.84 -28.36
N ALA A 795 -9.90 12.13 -28.55
CA ALA A 795 -9.18 12.95 -27.57
C ALA A 795 -10.02 13.21 -26.31
N GLN A 796 -11.34 13.41 -26.44
CA GLN A 796 -12.27 13.51 -25.31
C GLN A 796 -12.32 12.20 -24.51
N LEU A 797 -12.43 11.05 -25.19
CA LEU A 797 -12.41 9.72 -24.56
C LEU A 797 -11.06 9.42 -23.88
N ALA A 798 -9.95 9.89 -24.45
CA ALA A 798 -8.62 9.83 -23.84
C ALA A 798 -8.40 10.88 -22.73
N ARG A 799 -9.38 11.74 -22.45
CA ARG A 799 -9.40 12.74 -21.37
C ARG A 799 -8.25 13.76 -21.38
N TYR A 800 -7.80 14.19 -22.56
CA TYR A 800 -6.91 15.35 -22.67
C TYR A 800 -7.54 16.58 -22.01
N ASN A 801 -6.76 17.36 -21.24
CA ASN A 801 -7.27 18.58 -20.60
C ASN A 801 -7.61 19.66 -21.66
N TYR A 802 -6.78 19.80 -22.69
CA TYR A 802 -7.00 20.71 -23.82
C TYR A 802 -6.90 19.97 -25.16
N ILE A 803 -7.86 20.24 -26.05
CA ILE A 803 -7.87 19.77 -27.43
C ILE A 803 -7.69 21.01 -28.31
N LEU A 804 -6.60 21.03 -29.06
CA LEU A 804 -6.12 22.18 -29.81
C LEU A 804 -6.33 21.90 -31.29
N VAL A 805 -7.19 22.66 -31.97
CA VAL A 805 -7.46 22.51 -33.40
C VAL A 805 -6.79 23.65 -34.16
N VAL A 806 -6.10 23.33 -35.26
CA VAL A 806 -5.50 24.33 -36.15
C VAL A 806 -5.91 24.09 -37.61
N GLY A 807 -6.46 25.10 -38.26
CA GLY A 807 -6.70 25.15 -39.69
C GLY A 807 -5.87 26.24 -40.36
N GLU A 808 -6.30 26.63 -41.57
CA GLU A 808 -5.63 27.66 -42.35
C GLU A 808 -5.79 29.06 -41.74
N ALA A 809 -6.95 29.37 -41.15
CA ALA A 809 -7.16 30.63 -40.42
C ALA A 809 -6.23 30.74 -39.20
N GLU A 810 -6.18 29.70 -38.36
CA GLU A 810 -5.27 29.66 -37.21
C GLU A 810 -3.80 29.78 -37.62
N ARG A 811 -3.42 29.22 -38.77
CA ARG A 811 -2.06 29.33 -39.33
C ARG A 811 -1.74 30.77 -39.78
N GLN A 812 -2.68 31.45 -40.44
CA GLN A 812 -2.51 32.83 -40.89
C GLN A 812 -2.44 33.81 -39.72
N ASP A 813 -3.30 33.64 -38.71
CA ASP A 813 -3.40 34.53 -37.56
C ASP A 813 -2.35 34.25 -36.45
N GLY A 814 -1.63 33.11 -36.52
CA GLY A 814 -0.72 32.68 -35.45
C GLY A 814 -1.44 32.24 -34.18
N THR A 815 -2.66 31.74 -34.31
CA THR A 815 -3.56 31.35 -33.21
C THR A 815 -3.80 29.84 -33.16
N VAL A 816 -4.63 29.39 -32.23
CA VAL A 816 -5.10 28.00 -32.10
C VAL A 816 -6.52 27.97 -31.53
N ASN A 817 -7.38 27.11 -32.07
CA ASN A 817 -8.73 26.89 -31.54
C ASN A 817 -8.68 25.93 -30.35
N VAL A 818 -8.88 26.46 -29.14
CA VAL A 818 -8.80 25.71 -27.89
C VAL A 818 -10.17 25.21 -27.46
N ARG A 819 -10.25 23.91 -27.14
CA ARG A 819 -11.42 23.25 -26.55
C ARG A 819 -11.02 22.58 -25.24
N MET A 820 -11.76 22.86 -24.17
CA MET A 820 -11.52 22.24 -22.87
C MET A 820 -12.13 20.82 -22.78
N ARG A 821 -11.66 20.03 -21.81
CA ARG A 821 -12.26 18.75 -21.44
C ARG A 821 -13.67 18.96 -20.86
N ASP A 822 -14.60 18.09 -21.24
CA ASP A 822 -15.90 17.99 -20.56
C ASP A 822 -15.71 17.21 -19.25
N ASP A 823 -15.82 17.93 -18.14
CA ASP A 823 -15.68 17.41 -16.77
C ASP A 823 -17.03 17.12 -16.09
N ALA A 824 -18.16 17.07 -16.82
CA ALA A 824 -19.48 16.78 -16.25
C ALA A 824 -19.50 15.48 -15.43
N ASN A 825 -18.72 14.47 -15.83
CA ASN A 825 -18.57 13.17 -15.18
C ASN A 825 -17.29 13.05 -14.31
N ALA A 826 -16.57 14.15 -14.06
CA ALA A 826 -15.39 14.13 -13.19
C ALA A 826 -15.76 14.04 -11.69
N PRO A 827 -14.89 13.45 -10.83
CA PRO A 827 -15.08 13.44 -9.38
C PRO A 827 -15.18 14.85 -8.78
N ALA A 828 -15.86 14.99 -7.64
CA ALA A 828 -16.09 16.28 -6.99
C ALA A 828 -14.79 17.03 -6.62
N GLY A 829 -13.72 16.31 -6.25
CA GLY A 829 -12.39 16.91 -6.04
C GLY A 829 -11.82 17.56 -7.31
N ILE A 830 -11.95 16.89 -8.46
CA ILE A 830 -11.48 17.41 -9.75
C ILE A 830 -12.33 18.58 -10.23
N LYS A 831 -13.64 18.59 -9.95
CA LYS A 831 -14.52 19.73 -10.25
C LYS A 831 -14.13 20.97 -9.45
N ARG A 832 -13.87 20.85 -8.13
CA ARG A 832 -13.35 21.96 -7.30
C ARG A 832 -12.01 22.49 -7.85
N LEU A 833 -11.06 21.59 -8.14
CA LEU A 833 -9.78 21.95 -8.75
C LEU A 833 -9.93 22.61 -10.13
N LYS A 834 -10.99 22.29 -10.90
CA LYS A 834 -11.30 22.97 -12.16
C LYS A 834 -11.74 24.41 -11.92
N ASP A 835 -12.66 24.64 -10.98
CA ASP A 835 -13.16 25.98 -10.66
C ASP A 835 -12.03 26.88 -10.12
N GLU A 836 -11.07 26.29 -9.42
CA GLU A 836 -9.81 26.95 -9.01
C GLU A 836 -8.87 27.17 -10.20
N GLN A 837 -8.63 26.17 -11.06
CA GLN A 837 -7.79 26.30 -12.26
C GLN A 837 -8.33 27.35 -13.24
N GLN A 838 -9.65 27.46 -13.36
CA GLN A 838 -10.29 28.45 -14.22
C GLN A 838 -10.00 29.88 -13.70
N ARG A 839 -10.26 30.16 -12.42
CA ARG A 839 -9.88 31.42 -11.76
C ARG A 839 -8.37 31.71 -11.84
N GLN A 840 -7.51 30.70 -11.72
CA GLN A 840 -6.05 30.83 -11.86
C GLN A 840 -5.63 31.17 -13.31
N SER A 841 -6.35 30.67 -14.31
CA SER A 841 -6.13 31.01 -15.73
C SER A 841 -6.71 32.38 -16.12
N GLU A 842 -7.76 32.83 -15.44
CA GLU A 842 -8.44 34.11 -15.67
C GLU A 842 -7.79 35.28 -14.89
N GLY A 843 -7.00 34.97 -13.86
CA GLY A 843 -6.06 35.91 -13.24
C GLY A 843 -6.71 36.93 -12.32
N GLU A 844 -7.30 36.48 -11.21
CA GLU A 844 -7.59 37.37 -10.07
C GLU A 844 -6.27 37.91 -9.51
N GLY A 845 -6.02 39.20 -9.72
CA GLY A 845 -4.82 39.89 -9.28
C GLY A 845 -4.94 40.43 -7.85
N GLU A 846 -3.95 40.12 -7.01
CA GLU A 846 -3.65 40.92 -5.82
C GLU A 846 -2.99 42.23 -6.25
N GLY A 847 -3.77 43.12 -6.86
CA GLY A 847 -3.30 44.40 -7.39
C GLY A 847 -4.34 45.09 -8.27
N GLU A 848 -4.83 46.25 -7.82
CA GLU A 848 -5.73 47.11 -8.59
C GLU A 848 -4.97 47.67 -9.82
N GLY A 849 -5.25 47.18 -11.04
CA GLY A 849 -4.72 47.86 -12.24
C GLY A 849 -4.70 47.11 -13.58
N GLU A 850 -4.75 45.77 -13.62
CA GLU A 850 -4.68 45.02 -14.89
C GLU A 850 -6.00 44.33 -15.24
N GLY A 851 -6.38 44.38 -16.53
CA GLY A 851 -7.68 43.91 -17.02
C GLY A 851 -7.82 42.39 -17.03
N ALA A 852 -9.08 41.92 -16.94
CA ALA A 852 -9.42 40.49 -16.91
C ALA A 852 -8.76 39.69 -18.06
N ALA A 853 -8.13 38.57 -17.74
CA ALA A 853 -7.44 37.77 -18.75
C ALA A 853 -8.45 37.12 -19.73
N PRO A 854 -8.08 36.96 -21.01
CA PRO A 854 -8.98 36.42 -22.02
C PRO A 854 -9.33 34.96 -21.75
N SER A 855 -10.59 34.59 -22.05
CA SER A 855 -11.07 33.21 -22.01
C SER A 855 -10.16 32.28 -22.81
N LEU A 856 -9.75 31.18 -22.20
CA LEU A 856 -8.97 30.12 -22.85
C LEU A 856 -9.77 29.27 -23.84
N GLN A 857 -11.05 29.57 -24.11
CA GLN A 857 -11.87 28.81 -25.04
C GLN A 857 -12.20 29.63 -26.29
N GLY A 858 -11.91 29.08 -27.47
CA GLY A 858 -11.99 29.80 -28.75
C GLY A 858 -10.62 29.95 -29.40
N SER A 859 -10.44 30.98 -30.22
CA SER A 859 -9.14 31.26 -30.84
C SER A 859 -8.23 32.03 -29.88
N VAL A 860 -7.03 31.50 -29.62
CA VAL A 860 -6.07 32.03 -28.64
C VAL A 860 -4.67 32.10 -29.27
N ARG A 861 -3.85 33.11 -28.95
CA ARG A 861 -2.44 33.18 -29.40
C ARG A 861 -1.56 32.18 -28.63
N LEU A 862 -0.48 31.74 -29.25
CA LEU A 862 0.39 30.69 -28.69
C LEU A 862 1.11 31.14 -27.41
N GLU A 863 1.50 32.40 -27.33
CA GLU A 863 2.19 33.00 -26.20
C GLU A 863 1.26 33.07 -24.98
N ASP A 864 0.03 33.56 -25.17
CA ASP A 864 -0.98 33.69 -24.11
C ASP A 864 -1.37 32.30 -23.56
N LEU A 865 -1.58 31.32 -24.45
CA LEU A 865 -1.87 29.94 -24.05
C LEU A 865 -0.70 29.29 -23.30
N ARG A 866 0.55 29.53 -23.73
CA ARG A 866 1.74 29.04 -23.03
C ARG A 866 1.87 29.67 -21.64
N GLN A 867 1.63 30.97 -21.50
CA GLN A 867 1.62 31.64 -20.20
C GLN A 867 0.52 31.11 -19.28
N ALA A 868 -0.66 30.80 -19.81
CA ALA A 868 -1.72 30.18 -19.04
C ALA A 868 -1.34 28.77 -18.55
N PHE A 869 -0.72 27.93 -19.39
CA PHE A 869 -0.19 26.63 -18.95
C PHE A 869 0.88 26.77 -17.86
N CYS A 870 1.76 27.78 -17.95
CA CYS A 870 2.71 28.11 -16.88
C CYS A 870 2.02 28.51 -15.56
N ARG A 871 0.93 29.29 -15.62
CA ARG A 871 0.14 29.65 -14.42
C ARG A 871 -0.54 28.44 -13.77
N LEU A 872 -1.08 27.52 -14.57
CA LEU A 872 -1.71 26.28 -14.11
C LEU A 872 -0.72 25.26 -13.49
N ASP A 873 0.57 25.37 -13.78
CA ASP A 873 1.64 24.52 -13.24
C ASP A 873 2.29 25.15 -11.98
N ARG A 874 2.44 26.48 -11.96
CA ARG A 874 3.23 27.21 -10.94
C ARG A 874 2.61 27.27 -9.54
N ARG A 875 1.29 27.11 -9.38
CA ARG A 875 0.65 27.06 -8.03
C ARG A 875 0.67 25.66 -7.40
N GLN A 876 1.27 24.67 -8.07
CA GLN A 876 1.26 23.25 -7.69
C GLN A 876 2.66 22.62 -7.79
N THR A 877 3.67 23.46 -8.03
CA THR A 877 5.10 23.14 -8.02
C THR A 877 5.76 24.18 -7.13
N TRP A 878 6.64 23.73 -6.23
CA TRP A 878 7.21 24.55 -5.16
C TRP A 878 8.49 25.26 -5.63
#